data_AF-A0A2X0WGI1-F1
#
_entry.id   AF-A0A2X0WGI1-F1
#
_cell.length_a   1.000
_cell.length_b   1.000
_cell.length_c   1.000
_cell.angle_alpha   90.00
_cell.angle_beta   90.00
_cell.angle_gamma   90.00
#
_symmetry.space_group_name_H-M   'P 1'
#
loop_
_entity.id
_entity.type
_entity.pdbx_description
1 polymer ?
#
loop_
_entity_poly.entity_id
_entity_poly.type
_entity_poly.pdbx_seq_one_letter_code
_entity_poly.pdbx_strand_id
1 'polypeptide(L)'
;MDLEKVFNNIPAYLQADEVLIAQFCTNLSKLEEFFPDLYERFYLYTPKRPFAFIKEVDNSYNIGFINENIKLYPAPPAEFSRTHVDAFMQQSVAQTYNYYKQYDYFGAFHYKYSNECADFMATLNRKRLNLVKCPHMPVCSMYGCGLGYHIQELFSKVDIANLILVETDEDIFYASLFTFNWSAFLSFLRENGCGFKIIIDNDIDRIVKDYTDYIVRYGRFLTFYYLPFNFRSSPLHTKIHEVVDHKLKYELTALSFIDDHLFATSHSAINLINKRPLLSVNKHLADDLKKTPIFIVANGPSLSNDIEFLQRNQDKALIIACGTAIDTLYNSGIKPDFYAATERTCDIIPTVEIFNKDGFLDDVVLLASEVVHPKMSALFKKHIIFNKANETILWLFLQKHDYVDFVRNWKGAVYMNPLVANMGVSAALSLGFENLFLFGMDNGKVIDNTDSEATHPEASLIYKENLGDKKGYKFNSTSTLDIEGEGNFGRRVKTDYNYLACARFIGRAIAYHSEEQGADISAVNCSDGLLIENAKGVRSTDLDFSHNVLLDKKAILDALFNLCFSIDVTYDEIKALLDCNEYNSICDEICNLLKQDVKTRNELCLRMQDICVFLYDLHSTRYNFYASLIDGSVESLFVMVMNTLYTIEDEAEAVGAAMQVVKRIIYLLEDSKILFSMLPDYIQSEHLKKLDYTIGFDHEDSKGQRGFKEWYLFDDKQLAYLKGQVQPFMKITG
;
A
#
# COMPACT_ATOMS: atom_id res chain seq x y z
N MET A 1 -7.66 1.21 -43.40
CA MET A 1 -6.44 0.45 -43.75
C MET A 1 -6.17 0.39 -45.26
N ASP A 2 -5.00 0.86 -45.72
CA ASP A 2 -4.51 0.66 -47.10
C ASP A 2 -3.81 -0.71 -47.20
N LEU A 3 -4.54 -1.73 -47.66
CA LEU A 3 -4.08 -3.12 -47.77
C LEU A 3 -2.92 -3.29 -48.76
N GLU A 4 -2.87 -2.48 -49.81
CA GLU A 4 -1.82 -2.55 -50.82
C GLU A 4 -0.49 -2.08 -50.23
N LYS A 5 -0.53 -0.98 -49.47
CA LYS A 5 0.65 -0.50 -48.73
C LYS A 5 1.15 -1.49 -47.69
N VAL A 6 0.24 -2.15 -46.95
CA VAL A 6 0.60 -3.20 -45.98
C VAL A 6 1.26 -4.37 -46.68
N PHE A 7 0.64 -4.90 -47.73
CA PHE A 7 1.17 -6.03 -48.49
C PHE A 7 2.57 -5.73 -49.05
N ASN A 8 2.76 -4.53 -49.62
CA ASN A 8 4.05 -4.10 -50.16
C ASN A 8 5.14 -3.92 -49.08
N ASN A 9 4.75 -3.71 -47.82
CA ASN A 9 5.68 -3.56 -46.70
C ASN A 9 6.07 -4.91 -46.06
N ILE A 10 5.30 -5.98 -46.27
CA ILE A 10 5.66 -7.32 -45.81
C ILE A 10 6.91 -7.76 -46.57
N PRO A 11 8.01 -8.15 -45.89
CA PRO A 11 9.22 -8.60 -46.57
C PRO A 11 8.94 -9.73 -47.56
N ALA A 12 9.54 -9.68 -48.74
CA ALA A 12 9.28 -10.64 -49.82
C ALA A 12 9.46 -12.11 -49.40
N TYR A 13 10.36 -12.39 -48.45
CA TYR A 13 10.57 -13.75 -47.91
C TYR A 13 9.41 -14.27 -47.04
N LEU A 14 8.47 -13.41 -46.63
CA LEU A 14 7.25 -13.77 -45.89
C LEU A 14 6.00 -13.83 -46.79
N GLN A 15 6.07 -13.35 -48.04
CA GLN A 15 4.92 -13.27 -48.96
C GLN A 15 4.54 -14.60 -49.63
N ALA A 16 5.14 -15.71 -49.22
CA ALA A 16 5.07 -16.98 -49.95
C ALA A 16 3.75 -17.76 -49.77
N ASP A 17 2.93 -17.42 -48.77
CA ASP A 17 1.70 -18.16 -48.42
C ASP A 17 0.50 -17.21 -48.31
N GLU A 18 -0.40 -17.26 -49.30
CA GLU A 18 -1.59 -16.40 -49.37
C GLU A 18 -2.50 -16.51 -48.14
N VAL A 19 -2.53 -17.68 -47.48
CA VAL A 19 -3.36 -17.89 -46.29
C VAL A 19 -2.81 -17.11 -45.10
N LEU A 20 -1.49 -17.15 -44.90
CA LEU A 20 -0.83 -16.40 -43.83
C LEU A 20 -0.99 -14.88 -44.03
N ILE A 21 -0.89 -14.42 -45.28
CA ILE A 21 -1.10 -13.01 -45.61
C ILE A 21 -2.54 -12.57 -45.37
N ALA A 22 -3.52 -13.37 -45.79
CA ALA A 22 -4.92 -13.07 -45.54
C ALA A 22 -5.21 -12.97 -44.03
N GLN A 23 -4.71 -13.92 -43.24
CA GLN A 23 -4.83 -13.93 -41.78
C GLN A 23 -4.16 -12.70 -41.15
N PHE A 24 -2.97 -12.33 -41.60
CA PHE A 24 -2.25 -11.13 -41.16
C PHE A 24 -3.08 -9.87 -41.37
N CYS A 25 -3.58 -9.65 -42.58
CA CYS A 25 -4.42 -8.50 -42.91
C CYS A 25 -5.70 -8.45 -42.06
N THR A 26 -6.35 -9.58 -41.85
CA THR A 26 -7.54 -9.68 -40.98
C THR A 26 -7.22 -9.33 -39.52
N ASN A 27 -6.12 -9.86 -38.99
CA ASN A 27 -5.70 -9.58 -37.61
C ASN A 27 -5.30 -8.13 -37.41
N LEU A 28 -4.55 -7.56 -38.35
CA LEU A 28 -4.12 -6.16 -38.30
C LEU A 28 -5.33 -5.21 -38.31
N SER A 29 -6.34 -5.51 -39.14
CA SER A 29 -7.61 -4.77 -39.13
C SER A 29 -8.31 -4.83 -37.77
N LYS A 30 -8.30 -6.00 -37.12
CA LYS A 30 -8.91 -6.15 -35.78
C LYS A 30 -8.11 -5.41 -34.71
N LEU A 31 -6.78 -5.35 -34.82
CA LEU A 31 -5.96 -4.55 -33.91
C LEU A 31 -6.29 -3.06 -34.02
N GLU A 32 -6.58 -2.52 -35.20
CA GLU A 32 -7.01 -1.12 -35.37
C GLU A 32 -8.27 -0.82 -34.53
N GLU A 33 -9.19 -1.78 -34.44
CA GLU A 33 -10.43 -1.66 -33.66
C GLU A 33 -10.22 -1.78 -32.15
N PHE A 34 -9.35 -2.70 -31.69
CA PHE A 34 -9.20 -3.04 -30.26
C PHE A 34 -8.03 -2.32 -29.58
N PHE A 35 -6.93 -2.13 -30.30
CA PHE A 35 -5.67 -1.60 -29.81
C PHE A 35 -5.03 -0.67 -30.87
N PRO A 36 -5.57 0.55 -31.05
CA PRO A 36 -5.07 1.48 -32.07
C PRO A 36 -3.55 1.72 -31.99
N ASP A 37 -3.00 1.82 -30.77
CA ASP A 37 -1.56 2.01 -30.55
C ASP A 37 -0.71 0.81 -31.02
N LEU A 38 -1.21 -0.42 -30.83
CA LEU A 38 -0.53 -1.61 -31.34
C LEU A 38 -0.67 -1.72 -32.85
N TYR A 39 -1.82 -1.34 -33.41
CA TYR A 39 -1.99 -1.26 -34.86
C TYR A 39 -0.97 -0.30 -35.48
N GLU A 40 -0.85 0.93 -34.98
CA GLU A 40 0.13 1.90 -35.49
C GLU A 40 1.57 1.38 -35.38
N ARG A 41 1.89 0.67 -34.29
CA ARG A 41 3.20 0.03 -34.10
C ARG A 41 3.49 -1.07 -35.12
N PHE A 42 2.48 -1.86 -35.51
CA PHE A 42 2.64 -3.04 -36.36
C PHE A 42 2.22 -2.86 -37.84
N TYR A 43 1.56 -1.76 -38.18
CA TYR A 43 0.99 -1.49 -39.52
C TYR A 43 2.05 -1.50 -40.63
N LEU A 44 3.22 -0.92 -40.37
CA LEU A 44 4.38 -0.92 -41.28
C LEU A 44 5.63 -1.52 -40.63
N TYR A 45 5.44 -2.41 -39.65
CA TYR A 45 6.55 -3.03 -38.95
C TYR A 45 7.37 -3.92 -39.88
N THR A 46 8.69 -3.82 -39.74
CA THR A 46 9.66 -4.70 -40.40
C THR A 46 10.42 -5.45 -39.31
N PRO A 47 10.47 -6.79 -39.36
CA PRO A 47 11.15 -7.56 -38.33
C PRO A 47 12.61 -7.15 -38.13
N LYS A 48 13.02 -6.95 -36.87
CA LYS A 48 14.41 -6.64 -36.49
C LYS A 48 15.29 -7.88 -36.65
N ARG A 49 14.73 -9.05 -36.35
CA ARG A 49 15.31 -10.37 -36.55
C ARG A 49 14.55 -11.10 -37.67
N PRO A 50 15.13 -11.20 -38.89
CA PRO A 50 14.49 -11.88 -40.01
C PRO A 50 14.21 -13.36 -39.71
N PHE A 51 13.00 -13.81 -40.04
CA PHE A 51 12.54 -15.18 -39.88
C PHE A 51 11.80 -15.67 -41.12
N ALA A 52 11.64 -16.99 -41.28
CA ALA A 52 10.83 -17.60 -42.32
C ALA A 52 9.84 -18.60 -41.72
N PHE A 53 8.63 -18.68 -42.29
CA PHE A 53 7.65 -19.69 -41.89
C PHE A 53 8.04 -21.07 -42.39
N ILE A 54 7.90 -22.07 -41.52
CA ILE A 54 8.19 -23.47 -41.79
C ILE A 54 6.90 -24.24 -41.54
N LYS A 55 6.30 -24.78 -42.60
CA LYS A 55 5.14 -25.65 -42.47
C LYS A 55 5.57 -27.02 -41.96
N GLU A 56 5.09 -27.40 -40.79
CA GLU A 56 5.41 -28.67 -40.14
C GLU A 56 4.47 -29.80 -40.64
N VAL A 57 4.78 -31.04 -40.25
CA VAL A 57 4.07 -32.25 -40.71
C VAL A 57 2.58 -32.29 -40.32
N ASP A 58 2.20 -31.58 -39.27
CA ASP A 58 0.82 -31.47 -38.77
C ASP A 58 0.05 -30.28 -39.39
N ASN A 59 0.63 -29.62 -40.40
CA ASN A 59 0.17 -28.38 -41.03
C ASN A 59 0.21 -27.13 -40.14
N SER A 60 0.78 -27.20 -38.93
CA SER A 60 1.10 -25.98 -38.18
C SER A 60 2.28 -25.25 -38.80
N TYR A 61 2.38 -23.94 -38.53
CA TYR A 61 3.49 -23.11 -38.98
C TYR A 61 4.40 -22.81 -37.79
N ASN A 62 5.67 -23.15 -37.94
CA ASN A 62 6.76 -22.72 -37.08
C ASN A 62 7.49 -21.54 -37.74
N ILE A 63 8.42 -20.90 -37.04
CA ILE A 63 9.36 -19.94 -37.63
C ILE A 63 10.79 -20.39 -37.41
N GLY A 64 11.64 -20.19 -38.41
CA GLY A 64 13.09 -20.30 -38.29
C GLY A 64 13.75 -18.94 -38.48
N PHE A 65 14.63 -18.54 -37.56
CA PHE A 65 15.39 -17.30 -37.70
C PHE A 65 16.50 -17.49 -38.73
N ILE A 66 16.48 -16.69 -39.80
CA ILE A 66 17.28 -16.89 -41.02
C ILE A 66 18.78 -16.91 -40.68
N ASN A 67 19.20 -16.10 -39.71
CA ASN A 67 20.61 -15.94 -39.34
C ASN A 67 21.07 -16.76 -38.13
N GLU A 68 20.15 -17.47 -37.44
CA GLU A 68 20.45 -18.12 -36.15
C GLU A 68 20.39 -19.65 -36.23
N ASN A 69 19.95 -20.23 -37.35
CA ASN A 69 19.74 -21.67 -37.54
C ASN A 69 18.98 -22.33 -36.38
N ILE A 70 18.06 -21.57 -35.78
CA ILE A 70 17.23 -21.96 -34.64
C ILE A 70 15.76 -21.76 -35.04
N LYS A 71 14.93 -22.75 -34.72
CA LYS A 71 13.47 -22.63 -34.79
C LYS A 71 12.93 -22.05 -33.49
N LEU A 72 11.79 -21.37 -33.55
CA LEU A 72 11.11 -20.90 -32.34
C LEU A 72 10.63 -22.07 -31.48
N TYR A 73 10.05 -23.11 -32.11
CA TYR A 73 9.60 -24.31 -31.43
C TYR A 73 10.50 -25.51 -31.75
N PRO A 74 10.85 -26.35 -30.74
CA PRO A 74 11.70 -27.53 -30.94
C PRO A 74 10.96 -28.73 -31.56
N ALA A 75 9.63 -28.68 -31.60
CA ALA A 75 8.73 -29.69 -32.16
C ALA A 75 7.59 -28.96 -32.90
N PRO A 76 6.70 -29.65 -33.64
CA PRO A 76 5.52 -29.02 -34.25
C PRO A 76 4.75 -28.16 -33.24
N PRO A 77 4.53 -26.85 -33.50
CA PRO A 77 3.96 -25.92 -32.53
C PRO A 77 2.65 -26.35 -31.87
N ALA A 78 1.76 -27.03 -32.61
CA ALA A 78 0.49 -27.49 -32.05
C ALA A 78 0.69 -28.63 -31.04
N GLU A 79 1.50 -29.63 -31.36
CA GLU A 79 1.86 -30.72 -30.45
C GLU A 79 2.59 -30.19 -29.21
N PHE A 80 3.62 -29.36 -29.43
CA PHE A 80 4.42 -28.76 -28.36
C PHE A 80 3.53 -27.97 -27.38
N SER A 81 2.63 -27.14 -27.92
CA SER A 81 1.71 -26.34 -27.10
C SER A 81 0.75 -27.19 -26.29
N ARG A 82 0.20 -28.26 -26.87
CA ARG A 82 -0.66 -29.22 -26.17
C ARG A 82 0.04 -29.85 -24.98
N THR A 83 1.25 -30.37 -25.18
CA THR A 83 2.03 -30.96 -24.08
C THR A 83 2.32 -29.96 -22.97
N HIS A 84 2.63 -28.71 -23.31
CA HIS A 84 2.91 -27.66 -22.32
C HIS A 84 1.66 -27.23 -21.55
N VAL A 85 0.51 -27.10 -22.23
CA VAL A 85 -0.76 -26.78 -21.58
C VAL A 85 -1.20 -27.92 -20.67
N ASP A 86 -1.09 -29.18 -21.11
CA ASP A 86 -1.43 -30.35 -20.27
C ASP A 86 -0.54 -30.43 -19.02
N ALA A 87 0.77 -30.20 -19.19
CA ALA A 87 1.70 -30.15 -18.07
C ALA A 87 1.38 -29.00 -17.11
N PHE A 88 1.09 -27.80 -17.62
CA PHE A 88 0.67 -26.66 -16.82
C PHE A 88 -0.62 -26.93 -16.06
N MET A 89 -1.63 -27.52 -16.70
CA MET A 89 -2.89 -27.86 -16.02
C MET A 89 -2.67 -28.85 -14.87
N GLN A 90 -1.81 -29.85 -15.06
CA GLN A 90 -1.48 -30.83 -14.02
C GLN A 90 -0.69 -30.22 -12.86
N GLN A 91 0.27 -29.32 -13.16
CA GLN A 91 1.17 -28.72 -12.18
C GLN A 91 0.61 -27.47 -11.50
N SER A 92 -0.34 -26.79 -12.13
CA SER A 92 -1.02 -25.61 -11.59
C SER A 92 -1.62 -25.95 -10.24
N VAL A 93 -1.50 -25.04 -9.28
CA VAL A 93 -2.20 -25.20 -8.02
C VAL A 93 -2.76 -23.88 -7.58
N ALA A 94 -4.04 -23.89 -7.23
CA ALA A 94 -4.71 -22.79 -6.57
C ALA A 94 -3.88 -22.27 -5.39
N GLN A 95 -3.69 -20.96 -5.31
CA GLN A 95 -3.22 -20.35 -4.08
C GLN A 95 -4.32 -20.50 -3.01
N THR A 96 -3.93 -20.92 -1.82
CA THR A 96 -4.86 -21.13 -0.70
C THR A 96 -4.26 -20.54 0.56
N TYR A 97 -5.00 -19.68 1.25
CA TYR A 97 -4.58 -19.11 2.52
C TYR A 97 -5.51 -19.58 3.63
N ASN A 98 -4.97 -19.83 4.81
CA ASN A 98 -5.79 -20.01 6.00
C ASN A 98 -6.05 -18.64 6.59
N TYR A 99 -7.30 -18.19 6.54
CA TYR A 99 -7.73 -17.00 7.24
C TYR A 99 -7.96 -17.37 8.70
N TYR A 100 -7.24 -16.69 9.58
CA TYR A 100 -7.42 -16.81 11.02
C TYR A 100 -8.13 -15.56 11.52
N LYS A 101 -8.81 -15.69 12.66
CA LYS A 101 -9.41 -14.53 13.31
C LYS A 101 -8.34 -13.49 13.59
N GLN A 102 -8.59 -12.28 13.14
CA GLN A 102 -7.81 -11.12 13.50
C GLN A 102 -8.33 -10.59 14.82
N TYR A 103 -7.41 -10.19 15.69
CA TYR A 103 -7.78 -9.55 16.94
C TYR A 103 -8.17 -8.11 16.65
N ASP A 104 -9.35 -7.72 17.10
CA ASP A 104 -9.84 -6.35 16.98
C ASP A 104 -9.56 -5.60 18.28
N TYR A 105 -8.69 -4.59 18.22
CA TYR A 105 -8.36 -3.74 19.35
C TYR A 105 -9.30 -2.54 19.51
N PHE A 106 -9.98 -2.15 18.44
CA PHE A 106 -10.61 -0.83 18.35
C PHE A 106 -12.12 -0.89 18.09
N GLY A 107 -12.67 -2.06 17.80
CA GLY A 107 -14.10 -2.24 17.55
C GLY A 107 -14.49 -1.94 16.11
N ALA A 108 -13.66 -2.33 15.15
CA ALA A 108 -13.93 -2.09 13.74
C ALA A 108 -14.92 -3.10 13.17
N PHE A 109 -15.94 -2.60 12.46
CA PHE A 109 -16.93 -3.44 11.80
C PHE A 109 -16.29 -4.31 10.71
N HIS A 110 -15.24 -3.81 10.04
CA HIS A 110 -14.43 -4.62 9.13
C HIS A 110 -13.97 -5.94 9.78
N TYR A 111 -13.35 -5.88 10.96
CA TYR A 111 -12.83 -7.09 11.63
C TYR A 111 -13.93 -8.03 12.08
N LYS A 112 -15.10 -7.53 12.49
CA LYS A 112 -16.24 -8.39 12.78
C LYS A 112 -16.60 -9.25 11.57
N TYR A 113 -16.84 -8.62 10.42
CA TYR A 113 -17.32 -9.34 9.25
C TYR A 113 -16.24 -10.20 8.60
N SER A 114 -14.98 -9.76 8.59
CA SER A 114 -13.87 -10.61 8.14
C SER A 114 -13.69 -11.83 9.05
N ASN A 115 -13.84 -11.69 10.37
CA ASN A 115 -13.77 -12.80 11.30
C ASN A 115 -14.95 -13.78 11.16
N GLU A 116 -16.16 -13.29 10.89
CA GLU A 116 -17.31 -14.15 10.55
C GLU A 116 -17.05 -14.95 9.26
N CYS A 117 -16.47 -14.30 8.24
CA CYS A 117 -16.05 -15.00 7.02
C CYS A 117 -14.98 -16.05 7.31
N ALA A 118 -13.99 -15.75 8.15
CA ALA A 118 -12.94 -16.69 8.54
C ALA A 118 -13.52 -17.91 9.29
N ASP A 119 -14.45 -17.68 10.21
CA ASP A 119 -15.18 -18.75 10.91
C ASP A 119 -15.94 -19.64 9.94
N PHE A 120 -16.72 -19.04 9.05
CA PHE A 120 -17.48 -19.77 8.04
C PHE A 120 -16.55 -20.61 7.16
N MET A 121 -15.47 -20.01 6.64
CA MET A 121 -14.50 -20.69 5.78
C MET A 121 -13.78 -21.84 6.49
N ALA A 122 -13.58 -21.75 7.81
CA ALA A 122 -13.00 -22.83 8.61
C ALA A 122 -13.93 -24.06 8.71
N THR A 123 -15.23 -23.91 8.45
CA THR A 123 -16.18 -25.03 8.42
C THR A 123 -16.21 -25.77 7.07
N LEU A 124 -15.65 -25.18 6.02
CA LEU A 124 -15.73 -25.73 4.66
C LEU A 124 -14.74 -26.88 4.48
N ASN A 125 -15.14 -27.89 3.70
CA ASN A 125 -14.25 -28.99 3.29
C ASN A 125 -13.34 -28.55 2.15
N ARG A 126 -12.29 -27.82 2.51
CA ARG A 126 -11.38 -27.17 1.55
C ARG A 126 -10.44 -28.20 0.91
N LYS A 127 -10.35 -28.15 -0.41
CA LYS A 127 -9.43 -28.93 -1.24
C LYS A 127 -8.40 -28.03 -1.89
N ARG A 128 -7.21 -28.58 -2.10
CA ARG A 128 -6.21 -27.99 -2.98
C ARG A 128 -6.54 -28.36 -4.42
N LEU A 129 -6.98 -27.38 -5.22
CA LEU A 129 -7.42 -27.58 -6.60
C LEU A 129 -6.31 -27.26 -7.61
N ASN A 130 -6.35 -27.93 -8.75
CA ASN A 130 -5.57 -27.62 -9.95
C ASN A 130 -6.51 -27.42 -11.14
N LEU A 131 -5.98 -26.96 -12.27
CA LEU A 131 -6.79 -26.69 -13.46
C LEU A 131 -7.40 -27.95 -14.08
N VAL A 132 -6.92 -29.16 -13.75
CA VAL A 132 -7.58 -30.41 -14.17
C VAL A 132 -8.90 -30.62 -13.45
N LYS A 133 -8.96 -30.30 -12.14
CA LYS A 133 -10.18 -30.44 -11.34
C LYS A 133 -11.10 -29.23 -11.42
N CYS A 134 -10.52 -28.05 -11.58
CA CYS A 134 -11.23 -26.79 -11.69
C CYS A 134 -10.68 -26.05 -12.92
N PRO A 135 -11.21 -26.33 -14.12
CA PRO A 135 -10.75 -25.72 -15.38
C PRO A 135 -11.23 -24.28 -15.51
N HIS A 136 -11.02 -23.47 -14.47
CA HIS A 136 -11.37 -22.06 -14.43
C HIS A 136 -10.23 -21.26 -13.81
N MET A 137 -9.95 -20.08 -14.38
CA MET A 137 -8.91 -19.19 -13.93
C MET A 137 -9.40 -17.73 -13.99
N PRO A 138 -9.40 -17.02 -12.86
CA PRO A 138 -9.78 -15.62 -12.81
C PRO A 138 -8.73 -14.73 -13.49
N VAL A 139 -7.43 -15.00 -13.33
CA VAL A 139 -6.36 -14.30 -14.06
C VAL A 139 -5.30 -15.27 -14.58
N CYS A 140 -5.05 -15.20 -15.89
CA CYS A 140 -3.88 -15.77 -16.56
C CYS A 140 -2.84 -14.68 -16.82
N SER A 141 -1.67 -14.80 -16.19
CA SER A 141 -0.51 -13.97 -16.53
C SER A 141 0.36 -14.75 -17.51
N MET A 142 0.21 -14.48 -18.79
CA MET A 142 0.88 -15.23 -19.85
C MET A 142 2.15 -14.52 -20.30
N TYR A 143 3.30 -15.18 -20.14
CA TYR A 143 4.59 -14.64 -20.58
C TYR A 143 5.03 -15.32 -21.89
N GLY A 144 4.89 -14.56 -22.97
CA GLY A 144 5.16 -14.96 -24.35
C GLY A 144 3.88 -15.38 -25.09
N CYS A 145 3.61 -14.70 -26.21
CA CYS A 145 2.50 -15.04 -27.10
C CYS A 145 2.86 -16.12 -28.13
N GLY A 146 4.16 -16.30 -28.40
CA GLY A 146 4.65 -17.24 -29.40
C GLY A 146 3.92 -17.06 -30.73
N LEU A 147 3.52 -18.16 -31.35
CA LEU A 147 2.66 -18.19 -32.55
C LEU A 147 1.18 -18.45 -32.21
N GLY A 148 0.79 -18.32 -30.93
CA GLY A 148 -0.60 -18.37 -30.44
C GLY A 148 -1.23 -19.77 -30.24
N TYR A 149 -0.53 -20.84 -30.61
CA TYR A 149 -1.05 -22.22 -30.48
C TYR A 149 -1.41 -22.60 -29.02
N HIS A 150 -0.61 -22.19 -28.04
CA HIS A 150 -0.89 -22.44 -26.62
C HIS A 150 -2.04 -21.60 -26.08
N ILE A 151 -2.27 -20.40 -26.64
CA ILE A 151 -3.42 -19.56 -26.28
C ILE A 151 -4.69 -20.30 -26.68
N GLN A 152 -4.76 -20.77 -27.93
CA GLN A 152 -5.90 -21.54 -28.44
C GLN A 152 -6.14 -22.81 -27.62
N GLU A 153 -5.09 -23.57 -27.38
CA GLU A 153 -5.18 -24.84 -26.63
C GLU A 153 -5.66 -24.60 -25.19
N LEU A 154 -5.13 -23.58 -24.50
CA LEU A 154 -5.50 -23.27 -23.12
C LEU A 154 -6.96 -22.81 -23.03
N PHE A 155 -7.40 -21.87 -23.87
CA PHE A 155 -8.79 -21.38 -23.88
C PHE A 155 -9.81 -22.43 -24.33
N SER A 156 -9.37 -23.50 -25.01
CA SER A 156 -10.26 -24.64 -25.32
C SER A 156 -10.51 -25.56 -24.13
N LYS A 157 -9.70 -25.45 -23.06
CA LYS A 157 -9.70 -26.35 -21.90
C LYS A 157 -10.02 -25.66 -20.59
N VAL A 158 -9.83 -24.35 -20.50
CA VAL A 158 -9.93 -23.56 -19.28
C VAL A 158 -10.73 -22.29 -19.55
N ASP A 159 -11.72 -22.03 -18.71
CA ASP A 159 -12.46 -20.78 -18.70
C ASP A 159 -11.60 -19.70 -18.04
N ILE A 160 -11.27 -18.64 -18.77
CA ILE A 160 -10.37 -17.58 -18.31
C ILE A 160 -11.13 -16.25 -18.27
N ALA A 161 -11.28 -15.69 -17.06
CA ALA A 161 -11.96 -14.41 -16.88
C ALA A 161 -11.08 -13.24 -17.34
N ASN A 162 -9.77 -13.30 -17.04
CA ASN A 162 -8.81 -12.27 -17.44
C ASN A 162 -7.54 -12.86 -18.01
N LEU A 163 -7.08 -12.32 -19.15
CA LEU A 163 -5.78 -12.63 -19.72
C LEU A 163 -4.90 -11.37 -19.78
N ILE A 164 -3.77 -11.41 -19.07
CA ILE A 164 -2.71 -10.41 -19.18
C ILE A 164 -1.55 -11.05 -19.92
N LEU A 165 -1.38 -10.69 -21.19
CA LEU A 165 -0.37 -11.23 -22.08
C LEU A 165 0.83 -10.28 -22.15
N VAL A 166 2.00 -10.76 -21.76
CA VAL A 166 3.27 -10.04 -21.82
C VAL A 166 4.14 -10.69 -22.89
N GLU A 167 4.50 -9.95 -23.95
CA GLU A 167 5.48 -10.38 -24.95
C GLU A 167 6.62 -9.38 -25.02
N THR A 168 7.85 -9.88 -24.92
CA THR A 168 9.06 -9.05 -24.85
C THR A 168 9.75 -8.91 -26.20
N ASP A 169 9.33 -9.68 -27.21
CA ASP A 169 9.87 -9.67 -28.56
C ASP A 169 8.80 -9.29 -29.58
N GLU A 170 8.92 -8.09 -30.15
CA GLU A 170 8.03 -7.57 -31.19
C GLU A 170 7.99 -8.44 -32.44
N ASP A 171 9.11 -9.08 -32.83
CA ASP A 171 9.16 -9.92 -34.03
C ASP A 171 8.29 -11.16 -33.86
N ILE A 172 8.17 -11.64 -32.62
CA ILE A 172 7.37 -12.81 -32.27
C ILE A 172 5.89 -12.44 -32.24
N PHE A 173 5.54 -11.30 -31.64
CA PHE A 173 4.17 -10.79 -31.72
C PHE A 173 3.76 -10.56 -33.17
N TYR A 174 4.63 -9.95 -33.97
CA TYR A 174 4.42 -9.76 -35.41
C TYR A 174 4.23 -11.09 -36.15
N ALA A 175 5.07 -12.09 -35.89
CA ALA A 175 4.91 -13.44 -36.48
C ALA A 175 3.57 -14.08 -36.08
N SER A 176 3.10 -13.87 -34.85
CA SER A 176 1.82 -14.38 -34.36
C SER A 176 0.62 -13.84 -35.16
N LEU A 177 0.74 -12.63 -35.72
CA LEU A 177 -0.33 -12.04 -36.55
C LEU A 177 -0.57 -12.84 -37.84
N PHE A 178 0.37 -13.66 -38.29
CA PHE A 178 0.19 -14.52 -39.46
C PHE A 178 -0.43 -15.87 -39.10
N THR A 179 -0.16 -16.40 -37.89
CA THR A 179 -0.45 -17.79 -37.54
C THR A 179 -1.63 -17.97 -36.60
N PHE A 180 -1.90 -17.00 -35.71
CA PHE A 180 -2.99 -17.07 -34.75
C PHE A 180 -4.15 -16.17 -35.17
N ASN A 181 -5.38 -16.66 -35.08
CA ASN A 181 -6.56 -15.88 -35.44
C ASN A 181 -6.95 -14.89 -34.33
N TRP A 182 -6.12 -13.87 -34.12
CA TRP A 182 -6.39 -12.77 -33.21
C TRP A 182 -7.75 -12.14 -33.47
N SER A 183 -8.19 -12.05 -34.73
CA SER A 183 -9.49 -11.47 -35.05
C SER A 183 -10.65 -12.19 -34.36
N ALA A 184 -10.71 -13.52 -34.50
CA ALA A 184 -11.73 -14.33 -33.85
C ALA A 184 -11.56 -14.35 -32.33
N PHE A 185 -10.32 -14.43 -31.85
CA PHE A 185 -10.02 -14.49 -30.43
C PHE A 185 -10.42 -13.20 -29.68
N LEU A 186 -10.09 -12.03 -30.23
CA LEU A 186 -10.45 -10.73 -29.65
C LEU A 186 -11.97 -10.52 -29.63
N SER A 187 -12.66 -10.92 -30.71
CA SER A 187 -14.13 -10.93 -30.75
C SER A 187 -14.71 -11.85 -29.67
N PHE A 188 -14.19 -13.07 -29.53
CA PHE A 188 -14.60 -14.00 -28.48
C PHE A 188 -14.43 -13.39 -27.08
N LEU A 189 -13.28 -12.79 -26.78
CA LEU A 189 -13.05 -12.17 -25.47
C LEU A 189 -14.05 -11.04 -25.19
N ARG A 190 -14.32 -10.17 -26.17
CA ARG A 190 -15.29 -9.08 -26.02
C ARG A 190 -16.72 -9.59 -25.83
N GLU A 191 -17.14 -10.57 -26.64
CA GLU A 191 -18.49 -11.14 -26.59
C GLU A 191 -18.79 -11.86 -25.26
N ASN A 192 -17.75 -12.43 -24.63
CA ASN A 192 -17.86 -13.10 -23.33
C ASN A 192 -17.51 -12.20 -22.13
N GLY A 193 -17.22 -10.91 -22.36
CA GLY A 193 -16.87 -9.97 -21.30
C GLY A 193 -15.54 -10.28 -20.60
N CYS A 194 -14.66 -11.07 -21.22
CA CYS A 194 -13.35 -11.40 -20.65
C CYS A 194 -12.48 -10.14 -20.58
N GLY A 195 -11.84 -9.94 -19.44
CA GLY A 195 -10.80 -8.93 -19.29
C GLY A 195 -9.55 -9.33 -20.09
N PHE A 196 -8.94 -8.36 -20.78
CA PHE A 196 -7.79 -8.64 -21.61
C PHE A 196 -6.84 -7.45 -21.72
N LYS A 197 -5.55 -7.70 -21.55
CA LYS A 197 -4.47 -6.72 -21.68
C LYS A 197 -3.29 -7.35 -22.43
N ILE A 198 -2.83 -6.67 -23.49
CA ILE A 198 -1.59 -7.00 -24.19
C ILE A 198 -0.53 -5.97 -23.76
N ILE A 199 0.63 -6.47 -23.34
CA ILE A 199 1.82 -5.67 -23.01
C ILE A 199 2.94 -6.14 -23.93
N ILE A 200 3.31 -5.30 -24.91
CA ILE A 200 4.45 -5.54 -25.81
C ILE A 200 5.59 -4.60 -25.40
N ASP A 201 6.44 -5.02 -24.48
CA ASP A 201 7.55 -4.20 -23.99
C ASP A 201 8.66 -5.11 -23.42
N ASN A 202 9.88 -4.61 -23.35
CA ASN A 202 11.02 -5.29 -22.74
C ASN A 202 11.58 -4.54 -21.51
N ASP A 203 11.05 -3.35 -21.22
CA ASP A 203 11.32 -2.58 -20.01
C ASP A 203 10.46 -3.09 -18.84
N ILE A 204 11.11 -3.61 -17.80
CA ILE A 204 10.45 -4.25 -16.67
C ILE A 204 9.54 -3.26 -15.92
N ASP A 205 9.97 -2.01 -15.75
CA ASP A 205 9.23 -1.02 -14.96
C ASP A 205 7.94 -0.62 -15.67
N ARG A 206 7.98 -0.45 -16.99
CA ARG A 206 6.78 -0.20 -17.80
C ARG A 206 5.81 -1.39 -17.78
N ILE A 207 6.32 -2.61 -17.90
CA ILE A 207 5.50 -3.83 -17.84
C ILE A 207 4.80 -3.93 -16.48
N VAL A 208 5.53 -3.72 -15.38
CA VAL A 208 4.99 -3.78 -14.02
C VAL A 208 3.95 -2.68 -13.82
N LYS A 209 4.19 -1.47 -14.33
CA LYS A 209 3.21 -0.38 -14.27
C LYS A 209 1.92 -0.74 -15.00
N ASP A 210 2.01 -1.16 -16.25
CA ASP A 210 0.84 -1.54 -17.07
C ASP A 210 0.05 -2.70 -16.46
N TYR A 211 0.75 -3.66 -15.87
CA TYR A 211 0.14 -4.76 -15.13
C TYR A 211 -0.58 -4.25 -13.87
N THR A 212 0.07 -3.39 -13.09
CA THR A 212 -0.50 -2.83 -11.87
C THR A 212 -1.73 -1.99 -12.15
N ASP A 213 -1.68 -1.13 -13.16
CA ASP A 213 -2.80 -0.28 -13.58
C ASP A 213 -4.03 -1.13 -13.97
N TYR A 214 -3.81 -2.26 -14.64
CA TYR A 214 -4.88 -3.22 -14.95
C TYR A 214 -5.50 -3.80 -13.67
N ILE A 215 -4.68 -4.32 -12.76
CA ILE A 215 -5.15 -4.94 -11.52
C ILE A 215 -5.87 -3.93 -10.62
N VAL A 216 -5.36 -2.70 -10.49
CA VAL A 216 -6.00 -1.65 -9.69
C VAL A 216 -7.37 -1.29 -10.25
N ARG A 217 -7.54 -1.29 -11.58
CA ARG A 217 -8.82 -0.99 -12.22
C ARG A 217 -9.84 -2.11 -12.10
N TYR A 218 -9.44 -3.34 -12.37
CA TYR A 218 -10.35 -4.50 -12.42
C TYR A 218 -10.50 -5.21 -11.07
N GLY A 219 -9.67 -4.88 -10.08
CA GLY A 219 -9.74 -5.36 -8.71
C GLY A 219 -8.45 -6.04 -8.25
N ARG A 220 -7.87 -5.54 -7.16
CA ARG A 220 -6.68 -6.12 -6.51
C ARG A 220 -6.94 -7.50 -5.97
N PHE A 221 -8.21 -7.85 -5.69
CA PHE A 221 -8.59 -9.20 -5.30
C PHE A 221 -8.18 -10.28 -6.31
N LEU A 222 -8.02 -9.91 -7.59
CA LEU A 222 -7.56 -10.80 -8.66
C LEU A 222 -6.14 -11.35 -8.42
N THR A 223 -5.31 -10.62 -7.68
CA THR A 223 -3.96 -11.06 -7.32
C THR A 223 -3.93 -12.27 -6.39
N PHE A 224 -5.05 -12.60 -5.76
CA PHE A 224 -5.17 -13.79 -4.92
C PHE A 224 -4.98 -15.09 -5.72
N TYR A 225 -5.52 -15.14 -6.94
CA TYR A 225 -5.44 -16.29 -7.81
C TYR A 225 -4.98 -15.83 -9.18
N TYR A 226 -3.67 -15.76 -9.35
CA TYR A 226 -3.06 -15.58 -10.65
C TYR A 226 -2.10 -16.75 -10.89
N LEU A 227 -2.22 -17.38 -12.06
CA LEU A 227 -1.32 -18.46 -12.44
C LEU A 227 -0.39 -17.94 -13.54
N PRO A 228 0.93 -17.86 -13.28
CA PRO A 228 1.89 -17.48 -14.31
C PRO A 228 2.02 -18.64 -15.31
N PHE A 229 1.68 -18.38 -16.57
CA PHE A 229 1.94 -19.30 -17.66
C PHE A 229 3.15 -18.82 -18.45
N ASN A 230 4.32 -19.33 -18.07
CA ASN A 230 5.58 -19.04 -18.75
C ASN A 230 5.79 -20.02 -19.90
N PHE A 231 5.22 -19.71 -21.06
CA PHE A 231 5.31 -20.58 -22.23
C PHE A 231 6.74 -20.59 -22.81
N ARG A 232 7.42 -19.45 -22.79
CA ARG A 232 8.82 -19.32 -23.24
C ARG A 232 9.69 -19.02 -22.03
N SER A 233 10.29 -20.06 -21.45
CA SER A 233 11.31 -19.93 -20.39
C SER A 233 12.45 -19.03 -20.83
N SER A 234 12.34 -17.74 -20.49
CA SER A 234 13.31 -16.68 -20.73
C SER A 234 13.71 -16.10 -19.38
N PRO A 235 15.02 -15.82 -19.12
CA PRO A 235 15.44 -15.14 -17.91
C PRO A 235 14.71 -13.81 -17.67
N LEU A 236 14.37 -13.08 -18.74
CA LEU A 236 13.62 -11.83 -18.65
C LEU A 236 12.17 -12.07 -18.19
N HIS A 237 11.48 -13.06 -18.75
CA HIS A 237 10.11 -13.41 -18.30
C HIS A 237 10.08 -13.85 -16.84
N THR A 238 11.05 -14.67 -16.42
CA THR A 238 11.19 -15.04 -15.00
C THR A 238 11.40 -13.81 -14.14
N LYS A 239 12.27 -12.88 -14.57
CA LYS A 239 12.52 -11.64 -13.82
C LYS A 239 11.27 -10.76 -13.73
N ILE A 240 10.56 -10.56 -14.84
CA ILE A 240 9.29 -9.82 -14.87
C ILE A 240 8.30 -10.45 -13.88
N HIS A 241 8.15 -11.78 -13.92
CA HIS A 241 7.25 -12.49 -13.02
C HIS A 241 7.60 -12.27 -11.54
N GLU A 242 8.88 -12.33 -11.17
CA GLU A 242 9.32 -12.05 -9.79
C GLU A 242 8.97 -10.62 -9.34
N VAL A 243 9.22 -9.63 -10.19
CA VAL A 243 8.92 -8.22 -9.84
C VAL A 243 7.41 -7.99 -9.74
N VAL A 244 6.63 -8.55 -10.67
CA VAL A 244 5.17 -8.49 -10.62
C VAL A 244 4.64 -9.18 -9.36
N ASP A 245 5.05 -10.42 -9.07
CA ASP A 245 4.63 -11.16 -7.85
C ASP A 245 4.88 -10.35 -6.57
N HIS A 246 6.09 -9.79 -6.43
CA HIS A 246 6.44 -8.95 -5.28
C HIS A 246 5.56 -7.70 -5.19
N LYS A 247 5.31 -7.02 -6.33
CA LYS A 247 4.47 -5.82 -6.38
C LYS A 247 3.02 -6.12 -6.04
N LEU A 248 2.44 -7.22 -6.57
CA LEU A 248 1.06 -7.60 -6.30
C LEU A 248 0.82 -7.96 -4.82
N LYS A 249 1.77 -8.67 -4.20
CA LYS A 249 1.71 -8.96 -2.76
C LYS A 249 1.67 -7.67 -1.93
N TYR A 250 2.45 -6.67 -2.33
CA TYR A 250 2.44 -5.37 -1.67
C TYR A 250 1.09 -4.67 -1.80
N GLU A 251 0.47 -4.66 -2.98
CA GLU A 251 -0.84 -4.05 -3.21
C GLU A 251 -1.93 -4.65 -2.31
N LEU A 252 -1.93 -5.96 -2.08
CA LEU A 252 -2.88 -6.61 -1.16
C LEU A 252 -2.70 -6.17 0.30
N THR A 253 -1.46 -5.99 0.74
CA THR A 253 -1.16 -5.56 2.11
C THR A 253 -1.41 -4.06 2.35
N ALA A 254 -1.58 -3.29 1.29
CA ALA A 254 -1.79 -1.85 1.34
C ALA A 254 -3.28 -1.45 1.37
N LEU A 255 -4.20 -2.42 1.30
CA LEU A 255 -5.64 -2.17 1.41
C LEU A 255 -5.98 -1.63 2.80
N SER A 256 -6.62 -0.46 2.84
CA SER A 256 -7.22 0.07 4.06
C SER A 256 -8.62 -0.53 4.29
N PHE A 257 -9.33 -0.09 5.32
CA PHE A 257 -10.69 -0.50 5.60
C PHE A 257 -11.58 0.68 6.01
N ILE A 258 -12.90 0.51 5.81
CA ILE A 258 -13.93 1.54 6.07
C ILE A 258 -13.72 2.23 7.41
N ASP A 259 -13.63 1.48 8.51
CA ASP A 259 -13.50 2.06 9.85
C ASP A 259 -12.25 2.94 9.99
N ASP A 260 -11.11 2.56 9.39
CA ASP A 260 -9.88 3.35 9.42
C ASP A 260 -10.08 4.72 8.76
N HIS A 261 -10.75 4.75 7.60
CA HIS A 261 -11.08 5.99 6.92
C HIS A 261 -12.16 6.83 7.64
N LEU A 262 -13.11 6.19 8.32
CA LEU A 262 -14.08 6.91 9.16
C LEU A 262 -13.37 7.59 10.34
N PHE A 263 -12.48 6.87 11.05
CA PHE A 263 -11.64 7.44 12.10
C PHE A 263 -10.78 8.59 11.55
N ALA A 264 -10.12 8.37 10.40
CA ALA A 264 -9.33 9.39 9.70
C ALA A 264 -10.10 10.70 9.51
N THR A 265 -11.30 10.58 8.95
CA THR A 265 -12.15 11.71 8.57
C THR A 265 -12.60 12.45 9.81
N SER A 266 -13.08 11.73 10.83
CA SER A 266 -13.48 12.29 12.12
C SER A 266 -12.33 13.02 12.83
N HIS A 267 -11.18 12.37 12.97
CA HIS A 267 -10.03 12.96 13.66
C HIS A 267 -9.58 14.25 12.97
N SER A 268 -9.48 14.21 11.64
CA SER A 268 -9.11 15.35 10.81
C SER A 268 -10.10 16.49 10.93
N ALA A 269 -11.40 16.19 10.81
CA ALA A 269 -12.47 17.17 10.98
C ALA A 269 -12.39 17.89 12.32
N ILE A 270 -12.24 17.14 13.43
CA ILE A 270 -12.13 17.74 14.77
C ILE A 270 -10.86 18.60 14.91
N ASN A 271 -9.73 18.18 14.35
CA ASN A 271 -8.52 19.01 14.37
C ASN A 271 -8.71 20.31 13.57
N LEU A 272 -9.41 20.28 12.44
CA LEU A 272 -9.69 21.48 11.64
C LEU A 272 -10.70 22.42 12.31
N ILE A 273 -11.76 21.89 12.91
CA ILE A 273 -12.76 22.66 13.70
C ILE A 273 -12.08 23.38 14.85
N ASN A 274 -11.10 22.74 15.48
CA ASN A 274 -10.30 23.33 16.57
C ASN A 274 -9.23 24.31 16.08
N LYS A 275 -9.23 24.69 14.80
CA LYS A 275 -8.31 25.67 14.18
C LYS A 275 -6.84 25.34 14.44
N ARG A 276 -6.48 24.04 14.41
CA ARG A 276 -5.08 23.63 14.58
C ARG A 276 -4.22 24.25 13.45
N PRO A 277 -3.04 24.84 13.77
CA PRO A 277 -2.16 25.44 12.76
C PRO A 277 -1.70 24.42 11.72
N LEU A 278 -1.88 24.75 10.45
CA LEU A 278 -1.56 23.95 9.28
C LEU A 278 -0.34 24.53 8.58
N LEU A 279 0.60 23.68 8.15
CA LEU A 279 1.79 24.17 7.45
C LEU A 279 1.43 24.65 6.03
N SER A 280 1.86 25.85 5.65
CA SER A 280 1.64 26.41 4.31
C SER A 280 2.71 25.98 3.32
N VAL A 281 2.33 25.73 2.06
CA VAL A 281 3.27 25.56 0.95
C VAL A 281 3.87 26.90 0.48
N ASN A 282 3.18 28.01 0.73
CA ASN A 282 3.51 29.35 0.23
C ASN A 282 4.43 30.14 1.18
N LYS A 283 4.82 29.55 2.31
CA LYS A 283 5.68 30.17 3.31
C LYS A 283 6.89 29.29 3.56
N HIS A 284 8.05 29.91 3.66
CA HIS A 284 9.32 29.20 3.81
C HIS A 284 10.12 29.76 4.98
N LEU A 285 10.88 28.89 5.63
CA LEU A 285 11.83 29.26 6.66
C LEU A 285 12.92 30.14 6.05
N ALA A 286 13.36 31.16 6.79
CA ALA A 286 14.44 32.05 6.37
C ALA A 286 15.76 31.28 6.23
N ASP A 287 16.60 31.67 5.26
CA ASP A 287 17.80 30.90 4.88
C ASP A 287 18.80 30.71 6.04
N ASP A 288 18.94 31.70 6.92
CA ASP A 288 19.77 31.63 8.12
C ASP A 288 19.27 30.58 9.13
N LEU A 289 17.94 30.40 9.22
CA LEU A 289 17.31 29.43 10.11
C LEU A 289 17.32 28.00 9.54
N LYS A 290 17.36 27.83 8.20
CA LYS A 290 17.39 26.49 7.56
C LYS A 290 18.57 25.64 8.02
N LYS A 291 19.72 26.26 8.28
CA LYS A 291 20.95 25.60 8.74
C LYS A 291 20.98 25.28 10.24
N THR A 292 19.91 25.63 10.98
CA THR A 292 19.78 25.30 12.41
C THR A 292 19.91 23.78 12.60
N PRO A 293 20.81 23.30 13.47
CA PRO A 293 20.92 21.88 13.78
C PRO A 293 19.62 21.34 14.37
N ILE A 294 19.13 20.21 13.86
CA ILE A 294 17.98 19.50 14.41
C ILE A 294 18.32 18.05 14.75
N PHE A 295 18.12 17.68 16.00
CA PHE A 295 18.28 16.33 16.53
C PHE A 295 16.94 15.61 16.46
N ILE A 296 16.88 14.55 15.67
CA ILE A 296 15.68 13.74 15.46
C ILE A 296 15.91 12.41 16.17
N VAL A 297 15.18 12.19 17.26
CA VAL A 297 15.48 11.15 18.23
C VAL A 297 14.36 10.11 18.22
N ALA A 298 14.69 8.90 17.79
CA ALA A 298 13.86 7.71 17.92
C ALA A 298 14.32 6.85 19.11
N ASN A 299 13.55 5.83 19.48
CA ASN A 299 13.75 5.05 20.71
C ASN A 299 14.39 3.67 20.49
N GLY A 300 15.34 3.56 19.55
CA GLY A 300 16.14 2.36 19.35
C GLY A 300 17.24 2.21 20.42
N PRO A 301 17.67 0.98 20.76
CA PRO A 301 18.69 0.71 21.78
C PRO A 301 19.97 1.56 21.67
N SER A 302 20.43 1.88 20.46
CA SER A 302 21.68 2.62 20.27
C SER A 302 21.64 4.03 20.85
N LEU A 303 20.44 4.61 21.08
CA LEU A 303 20.27 5.92 21.71
C LEU A 303 20.96 6.01 23.08
N SER A 304 21.07 4.91 23.82
CA SER A 304 21.80 4.88 25.10
C SER A 304 23.24 5.38 24.98
N ASN A 305 23.89 5.18 23.82
CA ASN A 305 25.26 5.63 23.58
C ASN A 305 25.36 7.15 23.34
N ASP A 306 24.25 7.79 23.00
CA ASP A 306 24.21 9.18 22.55
C ASP A 306 23.64 10.15 23.61
N ILE A 307 23.11 9.65 24.73
CA ILE A 307 22.46 10.46 25.77
C ILE A 307 23.36 11.57 26.29
N GLU A 308 24.63 11.27 26.61
CA GLU A 308 25.56 12.29 27.12
C GLU A 308 25.85 13.38 26.08
N PHE A 309 25.88 13.03 24.80
CA PHE A 309 26.06 14.00 23.71
C PHE A 309 24.83 14.90 23.60
N LEU A 310 23.63 14.31 23.63
CA LEU A 310 22.37 15.05 23.58
C LEU A 310 22.23 16.00 24.78
N GLN A 311 22.51 15.53 26.00
CA GLN A 311 22.47 16.35 27.21
C GLN A 311 23.34 17.60 27.12
N ARG A 312 24.59 17.45 26.65
CA ARG A 312 25.57 18.53 26.52
C ARG A 312 25.24 19.53 25.41
N ASN A 313 24.50 19.10 24.39
CA ASN A 313 24.25 19.90 23.18
C ASN A 313 22.78 20.29 22.97
N GLN A 314 21.88 19.96 23.90
CA GLN A 314 20.44 20.21 23.76
C GLN A 314 20.07 21.69 23.57
N ASP A 315 20.91 22.63 24.01
CA ASP A 315 20.69 24.07 23.85
C ASP A 315 21.28 24.65 22.53
N LYS A 316 21.95 23.80 21.74
CA LYS A 316 22.59 24.15 20.46
C LYS A 316 21.87 23.56 19.24
N ALA A 317 20.81 22.80 19.47
CA ALA A 317 20.00 22.16 18.45
C ALA A 317 18.52 22.17 18.86
N LEU A 318 17.63 22.16 17.87
CA LEU A 318 16.24 21.79 18.09
C LEU A 318 16.14 20.27 18.27
N ILE A 319 15.20 19.79 19.08
CA ILE A 319 15.04 18.36 19.36
C ILE A 319 13.62 17.90 19.03
N ILE A 320 13.50 16.89 18.18
CA ILE A 320 12.26 16.16 17.90
C ILE A 320 12.31 14.82 18.62
N ALA A 321 11.39 14.59 19.56
CA ALA A 321 11.11 13.29 20.14
C ALA A 321 10.14 12.52 19.22
N CYS A 322 10.58 11.41 18.62
CA CYS A 322 9.74 10.54 17.81
C CYS A 322 9.04 9.49 18.68
N GLY A 323 7.74 9.68 18.92
CA GLY A 323 6.91 8.73 19.67
C GLY A 323 7.50 8.41 21.04
N THR A 324 7.80 7.14 21.29
CA THR A 324 8.26 6.66 22.60
C THR A 324 9.63 7.17 23.03
N ALA A 325 10.38 7.87 22.17
CA ALA A 325 11.64 8.52 22.56
C ALA A 325 11.45 9.59 23.64
N ILE A 326 10.24 10.14 23.79
CA ILE A 326 9.92 11.10 24.86
C ILE A 326 10.21 10.53 26.25
N ASP A 327 10.02 9.23 26.47
CA ASP A 327 10.32 8.55 27.74
C ASP A 327 11.80 8.64 28.08
N THR A 328 12.65 8.18 27.16
CA THR A 328 14.10 8.19 27.32
C THR A 328 14.64 9.60 27.49
N LEU A 329 14.15 10.56 26.70
CA LEU A 329 14.56 11.97 26.80
C LEU A 329 14.14 12.60 28.14
N TYR A 330 12.90 12.36 28.58
CA TYR A 330 12.39 12.86 29.86
C TYR A 330 13.24 12.36 31.03
N ASN A 331 13.48 11.05 31.09
CA ASN A 331 14.25 10.43 32.18
C ASN A 331 15.75 10.79 32.14
N SER A 332 16.23 11.22 30.97
CA SER A 332 17.62 11.67 30.78
C SER A 332 17.78 13.19 30.96
N GLY A 333 16.74 13.91 31.40
CA GLY A 333 16.81 15.36 31.63
C GLY A 333 17.00 16.19 30.35
N ILE A 334 16.54 15.68 29.20
CA ILE A 334 16.58 16.35 27.90
C ILE A 334 15.15 16.82 27.57
N LYS A 335 14.96 18.13 27.37
CA LYS A 335 13.65 18.69 27.00
C LYS A 335 13.53 18.75 25.46
N PRO A 336 12.62 18.01 24.83
CA PRO A 336 12.37 18.14 23.40
C PRO A 336 11.65 19.45 23.10
N ASP A 337 11.87 19.98 21.90
CA ASP A 337 11.13 21.13 21.36
C ASP A 337 9.86 20.66 20.66
N PHE A 338 9.93 19.48 20.04
CA PHE A 338 8.86 18.88 19.28
C PHE A 338 8.59 17.45 19.74
N TYR A 339 7.32 17.04 19.65
CA TYR A 339 6.89 15.66 19.72
C TYR A 339 6.30 15.26 18.37
N ALA A 340 6.90 14.29 17.70
CA ALA A 340 6.35 13.75 16.46
C ALA A 340 5.38 12.59 16.77
N ALA A 341 4.21 12.62 16.14
CA ALA A 341 3.20 11.57 16.22
C ALA A 341 2.71 11.18 14.83
N THR A 342 2.71 9.88 14.55
CA THR A 342 2.09 9.32 13.33
C THR A 342 0.77 8.62 13.68
N GLU A 343 0.58 8.26 14.94
CA GLU A 343 -0.52 7.44 15.41
C GLU A 343 -1.86 8.18 15.34
N ARG A 344 -2.78 7.60 14.58
CA ARG A 344 -4.21 7.92 14.70
C ARG A 344 -4.89 7.13 15.83
N THR A 345 -4.18 6.17 16.41
CA THR A 345 -4.75 5.25 17.40
C THR A 345 -4.72 5.83 18.81
N CYS A 346 -5.73 5.50 19.63
CA CYS A 346 -5.89 6.05 20.97
C CYS A 346 -5.06 5.32 22.05
N ASP A 347 -4.50 4.17 21.73
CA ASP A 347 -3.84 3.25 22.66
C ASP A 347 -2.57 3.82 23.30
N ILE A 348 -1.83 4.66 22.59
CA ILE A 348 -0.60 5.30 23.07
C ILE A 348 -0.87 6.58 23.90
N ILE A 349 -2.09 7.12 23.86
CA ILE A 349 -2.43 8.40 24.51
C ILE A 349 -2.18 8.38 26.02
N PRO A 350 -2.63 7.36 26.79
CA PRO A 350 -2.37 7.32 28.23
C PRO A 350 -0.88 7.33 28.55
N THR A 351 -0.07 6.71 27.70
CA THR A 351 1.39 6.62 27.83
C THR A 351 2.04 7.99 27.71
N VAL A 352 1.64 8.79 26.71
CA VAL A 352 2.16 10.15 26.51
C VAL A 352 1.66 11.09 27.61
N GLU A 353 0.42 10.93 28.06
CA GLU A 353 -0.18 11.75 29.12
C GLU A 353 0.62 11.71 30.44
N ILE A 354 1.27 10.57 30.76
CA ILE A 354 2.10 10.44 31.98
C ILE A 354 3.16 11.55 32.05
N PHE A 355 3.71 11.96 30.92
CA PHE A 355 4.76 12.98 30.87
C PHE A 355 4.23 14.40 31.03
N ASN A 356 2.91 14.65 30.95
CA ASN A 356 2.34 15.99 31.11
C ASN A 356 2.26 16.49 32.56
N LYS A 357 3.08 15.91 33.45
CA LYS A 357 3.24 16.38 34.83
C LYS A 357 3.79 17.80 34.82
N ASP A 358 3.21 18.67 35.64
CA ASP A 358 3.59 20.08 35.77
C ASP A 358 3.54 20.88 34.45
N GLY A 359 2.75 20.43 33.48
CA GLY A 359 2.60 21.09 32.18
C GLY A 359 3.79 20.90 31.24
N PHE A 360 4.59 19.85 31.41
CA PHE A 360 5.77 19.58 30.56
C PHE A 360 5.46 19.63 29.04
N LEU A 361 4.31 19.09 28.60
CA LEU A 361 3.91 19.08 27.19
C LEU A 361 3.38 20.44 26.70
N ASP A 362 3.06 21.38 27.60
CA ASP A 362 2.55 22.71 27.23
C ASP A 362 3.54 23.51 26.37
N ASP A 363 4.83 23.26 26.58
CA ASP A 363 5.91 23.91 25.86
C ASP A 363 6.36 23.16 24.61
N VAL A 364 6.00 21.88 24.48
CA VAL A 364 6.39 21.00 23.37
C VAL A 364 5.41 21.19 22.22
N VAL A 365 5.93 21.29 20.99
CA VAL A 365 5.11 21.43 19.79
C VAL A 365 4.78 20.06 19.21
N LEU A 366 3.49 19.76 19.04
CA LEU A 366 3.06 18.55 18.34
C LEU A 366 3.31 18.68 16.84
N LEU A 367 4.13 17.80 16.27
CA LEU A 367 4.28 17.60 14.83
C LEU A 367 3.49 16.34 14.44
N ALA A 368 2.39 16.52 13.71
CA ALA A 368 1.54 15.39 13.33
C ALA A 368 0.82 15.64 12.01
N SER A 369 0.34 14.59 11.36
CA SER A 369 -0.67 14.75 10.30
C SER A 369 -2.03 15.09 10.88
N GLU A 370 -2.93 15.56 10.03
CA GLU A 370 -4.32 15.89 10.34
C GLU A 370 -5.11 14.76 10.98
N VAL A 371 -4.72 13.51 10.69
CA VAL A 371 -5.40 12.31 11.19
C VAL A 371 -5.05 11.93 12.63
N VAL A 372 -4.18 12.70 13.29
CA VAL A 372 -3.82 12.48 14.70
C VAL A 372 -5.08 12.49 15.57
N HIS A 373 -5.14 11.56 16.52
CA HIS A 373 -6.30 11.43 17.38
C HIS A 373 -6.60 12.74 18.14
N PRO A 374 -7.86 13.22 18.21
CA PRO A 374 -8.20 14.49 18.88
C PRO A 374 -7.74 14.59 20.34
N LYS A 375 -7.85 13.50 21.11
CA LYS A 375 -7.30 13.42 22.48
C LYS A 375 -5.77 13.57 22.52
N MET A 376 -5.02 13.01 21.57
CA MET A 376 -3.56 13.21 21.49
C MET A 376 -3.24 14.68 21.19
N SER A 377 -3.94 15.24 20.19
CA SER A 377 -3.87 16.67 19.84
C SER A 377 -4.15 17.58 21.05
N ALA A 378 -5.11 17.21 21.91
CA ALA A 378 -5.46 17.98 23.10
C ALA A 378 -4.42 17.95 24.24
N LEU A 379 -3.47 17.01 24.25
CA LEU A 379 -2.39 16.98 25.25
C LEU A 379 -1.37 18.11 25.08
N PHE A 380 -1.31 18.71 23.89
CA PHE A 380 -0.35 19.76 23.54
C PHE A 380 -1.07 21.10 23.34
N LYS A 381 -0.40 22.20 23.73
CA LYS A 381 -0.90 23.57 23.50
C LYS A 381 -0.47 24.16 22.16
N LYS A 382 0.57 23.61 21.54
CA LYS A 382 1.18 24.09 20.30
C LYS A 382 1.25 22.96 19.28
N HIS A 383 0.99 23.28 18.01
CA HIS A 383 0.88 22.28 16.95
C HIS A 383 1.43 22.82 15.64
N ILE A 384 1.95 21.93 14.82
CA ILE A 384 2.10 22.12 13.38
C ILE A 384 1.56 20.86 12.72
N ILE A 385 0.46 21.03 11.98
CA ILE A 385 -0.25 19.94 11.33
C ILE A 385 0.07 19.92 9.84
N PHE A 386 0.54 18.77 9.38
CA PHE A 386 0.86 18.48 7.98
C PHE A 386 -0.34 17.79 7.34
N ASN A 387 -0.51 17.92 6.02
CA ASN A 387 -1.40 17.00 5.33
C ASN A 387 -0.70 15.67 5.10
N LYS A 388 -1.45 14.58 5.15
CA LYS A 388 -0.99 13.26 4.76
C LYS A 388 -1.61 12.94 3.40
N ALA A 389 -0.74 12.73 2.42
CA ALA A 389 -1.17 12.42 1.07
C ALA A 389 -2.11 11.20 1.07
N ASN A 390 -3.15 11.27 0.23
CA ASN A 390 -4.16 10.23 0.05
C ASN A 390 -5.11 9.96 1.25
N GLU A 391 -5.12 10.81 2.29
CA GLU A 391 -6.17 10.75 3.33
C GLU A 391 -7.49 11.39 2.88
N THR A 392 -8.59 10.86 3.42
CA THR A 392 -9.95 11.12 2.92
C THR A 392 -10.45 12.55 3.09
N ILE A 393 -9.99 13.26 4.12
CA ILE A 393 -10.47 14.61 4.40
C ILE A 393 -10.14 15.58 3.26
N LEU A 394 -9.01 15.41 2.59
CA LEU A 394 -8.64 16.24 1.44
C LEU A 394 -9.63 16.05 0.29
N TRP A 395 -10.00 14.79 0.02
CA TRP A 395 -11.02 14.47 -0.99
C TRP A 395 -12.39 15.02 -0.64
N LEU A 396 -12.76 15.05 0.65
CA LEU A 396 -14.01 15.67 1.11
C LEU A 396 -14.05 17.17 0.79
N PHE A 397 -12.98 17.90 1.08
CA PHE A 397 -12.92 19.34 0.79
C PHE A 397 -12.89 19.62 -0.72
N LEU A 398 -12.16 18.82 -1.50
CA LEU A 398 -12.07 18.98 -2.96
C LEU A 398 -13.40 18.77 -3.70
N GLN A 399 -14.46 18.28 -3.03
CA GLN A 399 -15.80 18.21 -3.60
C GLN A 399 -16.41 19.60 -3.87
N LYS A 400 -15.93 20.66 -3.21
CA LYS A 400 -16.41 22.03 -3.40
C LYS A 400 -15.25 22.92 -3.85
N HIS A 401 -15.52 23.73 -4.87
CA HIS A 401 -14.51 24.61 -5.47
C HIS A 401 -13.93 25.62 -4.46
N ASP A 402 -14.71 26.03 -3.46
CA ASP A 402 -14.33 27.02 -2.45
C ASP A 402 -13.15 26.57 -1.57
N TYR A 403 -12.84 25.26 -1.50
CA TYR A 403 -11.75 24.72 -0.69
C TYR A 403 -10.51 24.32 -1.50
N VAL A 404 -10.50 24.52 -2.82
CA VAL A 404 -9.37 24.12 -3.68
C VAL A 404 -8.08 24.85 -3.28
N ASP A 405 -8.15 26.16 -3.03
CA ASP A 405 -6.98 26.95 -2.63
C ASP A 405 -6.50 26.58 -1.22
N PHE A 406 -7.44 26.24 -0.32
CA PHE A 406 -7.12 25.70 1.00
C PHE A 406 -6.30 24.41 0.88
N VAL A 407 -6.80 23.42 0.12
CA VAL A 407 -6.14 22.12 -0.05
C VAL A 407 -4.78 22.28 -0.73
N ARG A 408 -4.69 23.09 -1.78
CA ARG A 408 -3.42 23.36 -2.48
C ARG A 408 -2.39 24.07 -1.59
N ASN A 409 -2.84 24.91 -0.66
CA ASN A 409 -1.95 25.61 0.25
C ASN A 409 -1.43 24.74 1.40
N TRP A 410 -2.06 23.60 1.68
CA TRP A 410 -1.70 22.76 2.81
C TRP A 410 -0.49 21.86 2.47
N LYS A 411 0.64 22.11 3.14
CA LYS A 411 1.88 21.37 2.94
C LYS A 411 1.85 20.02 3.63
N GLY A 412 2.35 19.01 2.93
CA GLY A 412 2.45 17.65 3.42
C GLY A 412 3.79 17.25 4.02
N ALA A 413 3.76 16.17 4.78
CA ALA A 413 4.95 15.42 5.20
C ALA A 413 5.07 14.16 4.32
N VAL A 414 5.74 14.28 3.19
CA VAL A 414 5.94 13.16 2.24
C VAL A 414 6.85 12.12 2.89
N TYR A 415 6.54 10.83 2.72
CA TYR A 415 7.27 9.70 3.33
C TYR A 415 7.21 9.64 4.87
N MET A 416 6.16 10.18 5.51
CA MET A 416 5.98 10.16 6.97
C MET A 416 5.62 8.80 7.62
N ASN A 417 5.42 7.75 6.81
CA ASN A 417 5.15 6.37 7.23
C ASN A 417 6.41 5.51 7.00
N PRO A 418 6.52 4.26 7.52
CA PRO A 418 5.58 3.55 8.38
C PRO A 418 5.75 3.81 9.88
N LEU A 419 6.90 4.33 10.34
CA LEU A 419 7.20 4.53 11.77
C LEU A 419 7.26 6.01 12.13
N VAL A 420 7.14 6.33 13.41
CA VAL A 420 7.16 7.73 13.89
C VAL A 420 8.48 8.45 13.60
N ALA A 421 9.59 7.71 13.47
CA ALA A 421 10.86 8.26 13.01
C ALA A 421 10.73 8.89 11.61
N ASN A 422 9.97 8.27 10.70
CA ASN A 422 9.68 8.82 9.38
C ASN A 422 8.95 10.15 9.47
N MET A 423 7.95 10.28 10.35
CA MET A 423 7.24 11.54 10.59
C MET A 423 8.17 12.62 11.14
N GLY A 424 9.06 12.30 12.08
CA GLY A 424 10.04 13.25 12.61
C GLY A 424 10.96 13.83 11.53
N VAL A 425 11.53 12.96 10.68
CA VAL A 425 12.38 13.39 9.56
C VAL A 425 11.60 14.17 8.52
N SER A 426 10.44 13.65 8.10
CA SER A 426 9.60 14.29 7.08
C SER A 426 9.11 15.65 7.54
N ALA A 427 8.74 15.80 8.81
CA ALA A 427 8.34 17.08 9.38
C ALA A 427 9.51 18.09 9.39
N ALA A 428 10.71 17.68 9.81
CA ALA A 428 11.88 18.55 9.81
C ALA A 428 12.20 19.07 8.39
N LEU A 429 12.19 18.17 7.40
CA LEU A 429 12.41 18.52 5.99
C LEU A 429 11.29 19.42 5.45
N SER A 430 10.03 19.11 5.74
CA SER A 430 8.89 19.93 5.31
C SER A 430 8.88 21.33 5.94
N LEU A 431 9.41 21.49 7.15
CA LEU A 431 9.63 22.80 7.78
C LEU A 431 10.79 23.59 7.14
N GLY A 432 11.63 22.94 6.34
CA GLY A 432 12.74 23.54 5.59
C GLY A 432 14.09 23.43 6.29
N PHE A 433 14.24 22.57 7.30
CA PHE A 433 15.55 22.35 7.92
C PHE A 433 16.47 21.55 7.00
N GLU A 434 17.75 21.93 6.98
CA GLU A 434 18.76 21.38 6.09
C GLU A 434 19.89 20.65 6.85
N ASN A 435 19.99 20.80 8.17
CA ASN A 435 21.06 20.21 8.98
C ASN A 435 20.50 19.23 10.03
N LEU A 436 20.37 17.95 9.64
CA LEU A 436 19.67 16.90 10.39
C LEU A 436 20.66 15.93 11.04
N PHE A 437 20.39 15.55 12.29
CA PHE A 437 21.13 14.52 13.02
C PHE A 437 20.15 13.48 13.57
N LEU A 438 20.33 12.22 13.19
CA LEU A 438 19.44 11.10 13.51
C LEU A 438 20.03 10.26 14.64
N PHE A 439 19.26 10.02 15.69
CA PHE A 439 19.66 9.24 16.87
C PHE A 439 18.63 8.16 17.19
N GLY A 440 19.08 6.98 17.62
CA GLY A 440 18.21 5.87 18.01
C GLY A 440 17.31 5.34 16.88
N MET A 441 17.64 5.60 15.61
CA MET A 441 16.92 5.12 14.42
C MET A 441 17.51 3.79 13.94
N ASP A 442 17.50 2.79 14.80
CA ASP A 442 18.28 1.57 14.61
C ASP A 442 17.76 0.72 13.44
N ASN A 443 16.43 0.67 13.24
CA ASN A 443 15.78 -0.05 12.13
C ASN A 443 16.32 -1.49 11.93
N GLY A 444 16.59 -2.17 13.05
CA GLY A 444 17.14 -3.51 13.07
C GLY A 444 18.13 -3.68 14.22
N LYS A 445 18.70 -4.87 14.30
CA LYS A 445 19.70 -5.25 15.30
C LYS A 445 21.01 -5.59 14.61
N VAL A 446 22.11 -5.02 15.08
CA VAL A 446 23.44 -5.36 14.56
C VAL A 446 23.76 -6.82 14.84
N ILE A 447 24.34 -7.51 13.86
CA ILE A 447 24.79 -8.89 14.01
C ILE A 447 26.10 -8.89 14.80
N ASP A 448 26.05 -9.33 16.06
CA ASP A 448 27.19 -9.75 16.89
C ASP A 448 26.90 -11.07 17.60
N ASN A 449 27.94 -11.59 18.26
CA ASN A 449 27.88 -12.74 19.15
C ASN A 449 27.15 -12.45 20.48
N THR A 450 26.34 -11.40 20.58
CA THR A 450 25.59 -11.07 21.80
C THR A 450 24.07 -11.27 21.60
N ASP A 451 23.51 -12.19 22.39
CA ASP A 451 22.08 -12.51 22.41
C ASP A 451 21.25 -11.47 23.18
N SER A 452 21.50 -10.16 22.98
CA SER A 452 20.65 -9.12 23.57
C SER A 452 19.31 -9.05 22.82
N GLU A 453 18.20 -9.31 23.50
CA GLU A 453 16.84 -9.15 22.93
C GLU A 453 16.30 -7.71 23.09
N ALA A 454 17.14 -6.74 23.48
CA ALA A 454 16.69 -5.37 23.74
C ALA A 454 16.20 -4.67 22.46
N THR A 455 15.00 -4.11 22.51
CA THR A 455 14.39 -3.31 21.44
C THR A 455 14.30 -1.82 21.78
N HIS A 456 14.66 -1.42 23.01
CA HIS A 456 14.64 -0.03 23.51
C HIS A 456 15.82 0.27 24.45
N PRO A 457 16.16 1.56 24.66
CA PRO A 457 17.21 2.01 25.59
C PRO A 457 16.97 1.61 27.04
N GLU A 458 18.06 1.46 27.81
CA GLU A 458 17.98 1.20 29.25
C GLU A 458 17.30 2.33 30.04
N ALA A 459 17.23 3.55 29.54
CA ALA A 459 16.56 4.65 30.23
C ALA A 459 15.03 4.70 29.99
N SER A 460 14.49 3.82 29.14
CA SER A 460 13.03 3.73 28.93
C SER A 460 12.37 2.99 30.10
N LEU A 461 11.55 3.69 30.88
CA LEU A 461 10.82 3.11 32.01
C LEU A 461 9.57 2.37 31.54
N ILE A 462 8.89 2.90 30.52
CA ILE A 462 7.62 2.37 29.99
C ILE A 462 7.81 0.95 29.45
N TYR A 463 8.93 0.69 28.78
CA TYR A 463 9.21 -0.62 28.18
C TYR A 463 9.84 -1.63 29.14
N LYS A 464 10.48 -1.18 30.23
CA LYS A 464 10.99 -2.09 31.29
C LYS A 464 9.89 -2.86 31.99
N GLU A 465 8.69 -2.29 32.06
CA GLU A 465 7.60 -2.89 32.83
C GLU A 465 6.68 -3.83 32.04
N ASN A 466 6.72 -3.83 30.69
CA ASN A 466 5.54 -4.31 29.96
C ASN A 466 5.73 -5.11 28.65
N LEU A 467 6.87 -5.76 28.41
CA LEU A 467 6.99 -6.75 27.32
C LEU A 467 7.24 -8.18 27.78
N GLY A 468 6.83 -8.50 29.01
CA GLY A 468 6.61 -9.88 29.45
C GLY A 468 5.34 -10.47 28.86
N ASP A 469 5.36 -10.80 27.56
CA ASP A 469 4.68 -11.95 26.95
C ASP A 469 3.22 -12.26 27.37
N LYS A 470 2.33 -11.25 27.44
CA LYS A 470 0.90 -11.50 27.77
C LYS A 470 -0.10 -10.89 26.79
N LYS A 471 -0.91 -11.81 26.25
CA LYS A 471 -2.22 -11.65 25.58
C LYS A 471 -2.22 -10.88 24.26
N GLY A 472 -1.57 -11.45 23.25
CA GLY A 472 -1.95 -11.27 21.85
C GLY A 472 -1.59 -9.93 21.20
N TYR A 473 -1.20 -8.91 21.97
CA TYR A 473 -0.58 -7.69 21.45
C TYR A 473 0.90 -7.96 21.16
N LYS A 474 1.17 -8.66 20.05
CA LYS A 474 2.50 -8.65 19.44
C LYS A 474 2.55 -7.38 18.59
N PHE A 475 3.38 -6.42 19.00
CA PHE A 475 3.66 -5.21 18.23
C PHE A 475 4.45 -5.58 16.97
N ASN A 476 3.88 -6.34 16.03
CA ASN A 476 4.65 -6.98 14.96
C ASN A 476 5.98 -7.62 15.43
N SER A 477 6.15 -7.96 16.71
CA SER A 477 7.39 -8.53 17.25
C SER A 477 7.54 -10.01 16.90
N THR A 478 6.61 -10.53 16.08
CA THR A 478 6.78 -11.73 15.26
C THR A 478 7.33 -11.47 13.87
N SER A 479 7.83 -10.27 13.57
CA SER A 479 8.85 -10.18 12.55
C SER A 479 10.09 -10.86 13.12
N THR A 480 10.25 -12.14 12.77
CA THR A 480 11.60 -12.69 12.74
C THR A 480 12.42 -11.70 11.92
N LEU A 481 13.43 -11.07 12.52
CA LEU A 481 14.37 -10.22 11.79
C LEU A 481 15.14 -11.13 10.81
N ASP A 482 14.52 -11.39 9.67
CA ASP A 482 14.86 -12.42 8.69
C ASP A 482 15.51 -11.83 7.44
N ILE A 483 15.50 -10.49 7.33
CA ILE A 483 16.21 -9.74 6.31
C ILE A 483 17.55 -9.28 6.89
N GLU A 484 18.61 -9.36 6.10
CA GLU A 484 19.87 -8.72 6.44
C GLU A 484 20.16 -7.52 5.55
N GLY A 485 20.61 -6.43 6.17
CA GLY A 485 21.05 -5.23 5.47
C GLY A 485 22.43 -4.74 5.91
N GLU A 486 22.91 -3.73 5.19
CA GLU A 486 24.11 -3.00 5.56
C GLU A 486 23.80 -2.03 6.70
N GLY A 487 24.68 -1.98 7.70
CA GLY A 487 24.57 -1.10 8.85
C GLY A 487 25.34 0.21 8.65
N ASN A 488 24.90 1.24 9.35
CA ASN A 488 25.39 2.61 9.27
C ASN A 488 26.90 2.76 9.54
N PHE A 489 27.47 1.87 10.37
CA PHE A 489 28.90 1.83 10.68
C PHE A 489 29.63 0.63 10.05
N GLY A 490 29.13 0.12 8.93
CA GLY A 490 29.75 -0.95 8.13
C GLY A 490 29.56 -2.37 8.66
N ARG A 491 28.81 -2.56 9.75
CA ARG A 491 28.42 -3.88 10.27
C ARG A 491 27.16 -4.39 9.56
N ARG A 492 26.88 -5.70 9.61
CA ARG A 492 25.61 -6.27 9.13
C ARG A 492 24.52 -6.11 10.17
N VAL A 493 23.28 -5.89 9.72
CA VAL A 493 22.10 -5.69 10.57
C VAL A 493 21.02 -6.67 10.17
N LYS A 494 20.43 -7.38 11.14
CA LYS A 494 19.17 -8.12 10.96
C LYS A 494 18.00 -7.15 11.12
N THR A 495 17.08 -7.16 10.18
CA THR A 495 15.95 -6.25 10.09
C THR A 495 14.71 -7.00 9.63
N ASP A 496 13.57 -6.32 9.59
CA ASP A 496 12.33 -6.81 9.00
C ASP A 496 11.86 -5.87 7.89
N TYR A 497 10.71 -6.17 7.29
CA TYR A 497 10.15 -5.35 6.23
C TYR A 497 9.79 -3.93 6.68
N ASN A 498 9.24 -3.74 7.87
CA ASN A 498 8.80 -2.43 8.37
C ASN A 498 9.99 -1.51 8.67
N TYR A 499 11.02 -2.05 9.33
CA TYR A 499 12.26 -1.35 9.60
C TYR A 499 13.05 -1.06 8.33
N LEU A 500 13.11 -2.00 7.38
CA LEU A 500 13.69 -1.75 6.07
C LEU A 500 12.94 -0.64 5.31
N ALA A 501 11.59 -0.67 5.33
CA ALA A 501 10.76 0.37 4.73
C ALA A 501 10.98 1.73 5.41
N CYS A 502 11.09 1.77 6.74
CA CYS A 502 11.42 2.97 7.51
C CYS A 502 12.72 3.62 7.00
N ALA A 503 13.83 2.86 6.98
CA ALA A 503 15.13 3.38 6.54
C ALA A 503 15.09 3.85 5.07
N ARG A 504 14.46 3.08 4.18
CA ARG A 504 14.32 3.45 2.76
C ARG A 504 13.50 4.72 2.56
N PHE A 505 12.38 4.86 3.28
CA PHE A 505 11.51 6.03 3.14
C PHE A 505 12.13 7.29 3.74
N ILE A 506 12.94 7.18 4.81
CA ILE A 506 13.77 8.30 5.27
C ILE A 506 14.76 8.72 4.19
N GLY A 507 15.50 7.77 3.59
CA GLY A 507 16.45 8.08 2.53
C GLY A 507 15.81 8.73 1.29
N ARG A 508 14.61 8.28 0.92
CA ARG A 508 13.79 8.90 -0.14
C ARG A 508 13.27 10.29 0.24
N ALA A 509 12.90 10.51 1.50
CA ALA A 509 12.48 11.84 1.97
C ALA A 509 13.61 12.86 1.82
N ILE A 510 14.85 12.47 2.17
CA ILE A 510 16.04 13.30 2.00
C ILE A 510 16.30 13.55 0.50
N ALA A 511 16.30 12.49 -0.33
CA ALA A 511 16.50 12.59 -1.77
C ALA A 511 15.49 13.55 -2.42
N TYR A 512 14.19 13.35 -2.16
CA TYR A 512 13.10 14.18 -2.68
C TYR A 512 13.32 15.68 -2.39
N HIS A 513 13.68 16.03 -1.16
CA HIS A 513 13.91 17.43 -0.81
C HIS A 513 15.23 17.98 -1.40
N SER A 514 16.26 17.14 -1.57
CA SER A 514 17.52 17.59 -2.18
C SER A 514 17.46 17.73 -3.70
N GLU A 515 16.91 16.73 -4.40
CA GLU A 515 16.94 16.61 -5.85
C GLU A 515 15.75 17.33 -6.49
N GLU A 516 14.54 17.15 -5.95
CA GLU A 516 13.32 17.73 -6.54
C GLU A 516 13.02 19.13 -6.01
N GLN A 517 13.34 19.41 -4.73
CA GLN A 517 13.11 20.73 -4.11
C GLN A 517 14.37 21.62 -4.08
N GLY A 518 15.53 21.08 -4.48
CA GLY A 518 16.79 21.83 -4.56
C GLY A 518 17.38 22.28 -3.21
N ALA A 519 17.03 21.60 -2.11
CA ALA A 519 17.55 21.92 -0.78
C ALA A 519 18.96 21.34 -0.56
N ASP A 520 19.83 22.10 0.11
CA ASP A 520 21.19 21.66 0.45
C ASP A 520 21.21 20.92 1.79
N ILE A 521 20.79 19.65 1.76
CA ILE A 521 20.59 18.83 2.96
C ILE A 521 21.88 18.13 3.38
N SER A 522 22.29 18.39 4.62
CA SER A 522 23.27 17.63 5.38
C SER A 522 22.54 16.76 6.42
N ALA A 523 22.38 15.48 6.14
CA ALA A 523 21.84 14.51 7.09
C ALA A 523 22.95 13.60 7.64
N VAL A 524 23.01 13.47 8.96
CA VAL A 524 23.97 12.64 9.69
C VAL A 524 23.23 11.58 10.50
N ASN A 525 23.56 10.30 10.29
CA ASN A 525 23.01 9.20 11.06
C ASN A 525 24.01 8.78 12.15
N CYS A 526 23.63 8.95 13.41
CA CYS A 526 24.42 8.55 14.58
C CYS A 526 24.04 7.18 15.15
N SER A 527 22.96 6.58 14.64
CA SER A 527 22.40 5.34 15.16
C SER A 527 23.24 4.13 14.77
N ASP A 528 23.46 3.20 15.70
CA ASP A 528 24.14 1.91 15.43
C ASP A 528 23.14 0.89 14.92
N GLY A 529 22.67 1.13 13.69
CA GLY A 529 21.59 0.39 13.07
C GLY A 529 21.73 0.27 11.56
N LEU A 530 20.62 0.02 10.87
CA LEU A 530 20.55 -0.09 9.42
C LEU A 530 21.02 1.21 8.74
N LEU A 531 21.74 1.07 7.64
CA LEU A 531 22.13 2.19 6.79
C LEU A 531 20.87 2.91 6.26
N ILE A 532 20.91 4.23 6.30
CA ILE A 532 19.90 5.10 5.71
C ILE A 532 20.56 5.82 4.54
N GLU A 533 20.08 5.57 3.32
CA GLU A 533 20.58 6.25 2.12
C GLU A 533 20.44 7.76 2.26
N ASN A 534 21.39 8.51 1.69
CA ASN A 534 21.46 9.98 1.78
C ASN A 534 21.67 10.56 3.19
N ALA A 535 21.96 9.73 4.19
CA ALA A 535 22.43 10.15 5.51
C ALA A 535 23.84 9.60 5.78
N LYS A 536 24.77 10.47 6.17
CA LYS A 536 26.16 10.08 6.45
C LYS A 536 26.27 9.45 7.82
N GLY A 537 26.79 8.22 7.90
CA GLY A 537 27.11 7.58 9.18
C GLY A 537 28.26 8.27 9.92
N VAL A 538 28.00 8.79 11.12
CA VAL A 538 29.00 9.41 12.00
C VAL A 538 28.64 9.11 13.46
N ARG A 539 29.59 8.70 14.30
CA ARG A 539 29.29 8.49 15.73
C ARG A 539 29.12 9.84 16.43
N SER A 540 28.24 9.91 17.42
CA SER A 540 28.02 11.14 18.19
C SER A 540 29.30 11.67 18.87
N THR A 541 30.22 10.79 19.25
CA THR A 541 31.54 11.14 19.80
C THR A 541 32.47 11.83 18.81
N ASP A 542 32.23 11.68 17.51
CA ASP A 542 33.02 12.28 16.44
C ASP A 542 32.43 13.62 15.97
N LEU A 543 31.28 14.02 16.52
CA LEU A 543 30.65 15.30 16.24
C LEU A 543 31.24 16.40 17.12
N ASP A 544 31.66 17.51 16.50
CA ASP A 544 32.13 18.70 17.20
C ASP A 544 31.07 19.80 17.19
N PHE A 545 30.44 20.01 18.34
CA PHE A 545 29.50 21.11 18.60
C PHE A 545 30.10 22.20 19.51
N SER A 546 31.42 22.17 19.76
CA SER A 546 32.08 23.11 20.67
C SER A 546 31.97 24.57 20.21
N HIS A 547 31.94 24.79 18.89
CA HIS A 547 31.83 26.11 18.27
C HIS A 547 30.39 26.54 17.94
N ASN A 548 29.39 25.67 18.16
CA ASN A 548 27.99 26.00 17.91
C ASN A 548 27.46 26.95 18.99
N VAL A 549 26.76 28.00 18.53
CA VAL A 549 26.12 28.98 19.41
C VAL A 549 24.86 28.39 20.06
N LEU A 550 24.53 28.90 21.24
CA LEU A 550 23.25 28.61 21.89
C LEU A 550 22.12 29.17 21.02
N LEU A 551 21.06 28.39 20.85
CA LEU A 551 19.91 28.79 20.04
C LEU A 551 18.93 29.62 20.87
N ASP A 552 18.40 30.69 20.26
CA ASP A 552 17.14 31.27 20.70
C ASP A 552 15.98 30.43 20.16
N LYS A 553 15.74 29.29 20.83
CA LYS A 553 14.71 28.33 20.44
C LYS A 553 13.33 28.98 20.34
N LYS A 554 13.03 29.97 21.19
CA LYS A 554 11.74 30.67 21.17
C LYS A 554 11.57 31.47 19.87
N ALA A 555 12.57 32.25 19.48
CA ALA A 555 12.53 33.02 18.24
C ALA A 555 12.36 32.10 17.01
N ILE A 556 13.02 30.94 17.01
CA ILE A 556 12.90 29.96 15.93
C ILE A 556 11.48 29.37 15.90
N LEU A 557 10.92 28.97 17.04
CA LEU A 557 9.54 28.48 17.11
C LEU A 557 8.52 29.53 16.66
N ASP A 558 8.69 30.79 17.05
CA ASP A 558 7.85 31.89 16.60
C ASP A 558 7.92 32.08 15.06
N ALA A 559 9.11 31.93 14.47
CA ALA A 559 9.29 31.94 13.02
C ALA A 559 8.57 30.75 12.33
N LEU A 560 8.62 29.55 12.92
CA LEU A 560 7.91 28.38 12.40
C LEU A 560 6.39 28.56 12.45
N PHE A 561 5.83 29.13 13.53
CA PHE A 561 4.39 29.40 13.61
C PHE A 561 3.92 30.42 12.56
N ASN A 562 4.80 31.35 12.14
CA ASN A 562 4.49 32.27 11.04
C ASN A 562 4.35 31.55 9.68
N LEU A 563 4.92 30.35 9.51
CA LEU A 563 4.74 29.50 8.33
C LEU A 563 3.36 28.83 8.28
N CYS A 564 2.66 28.81 9.40
CA CYS A 564 1.36 28.17 9.49
C CYS A 564 0.22 29.09 9.04
N PHE A 565 -0.93 28.48 8.80
CA PHE A 565 -2.23 29.12 8.61
C PHE A 565 -3.31 28.27 9.28
N SER A 566 -4.55 28.72 9.29
CA SER A 566 -5.70 27.94 9.72
C SER A 566 -6.84 28.12 8.74
N ILE A 567 -7.69 27.12 8.65
CA ILE A 567 -8.99 27.24 7.99
C ILE A 567 -10.05 27.61 9.02
N ASP A 568 -11.01 28.44 8.63
CA ASP A 568 -12.20 28.74 9.43
C ASP A 568 -13.35 27.88 8.92
N VAL A 569 -13.52 26.71 9.52
CA VAL A 569 -14.64 25.79 9.25
C VAL A 569 -15.31 25.43 10.55
N THR A 570 -16.63 25.38 10.50
CA THR A 570 -17.50 24.98 11.60
C THR A 570 -17.86 23.51 11.51
N TYR A 571 -18.36 22.97 12.62
CA TYR A 571 -18.90 21.62 12.67
C TYR A 571 -20.02 21.41 11.63
N ASP A 572 -20.94 22.38 11.52
CA ASP A 572 -22.07 22.30 10.59
C ASP A 572 -21.63 22.37 9.12
N GLU A 573 -20.61 23.16 8.79
CA GLU A 573 -20.05 23.20 7.45
C GLU A 573 -19.42 21.87 7.05
N ILE A 574 -18.63 21.24 7.93
CA ILE A 574 -18.08 19.90 7.67
C ILE A 574 -19.21 18.87 7.56
N LYS A 575 -20.21 18.93 8.45
CA LYS A 575 -21.37 18.03 8.39
C LYS A 575 -22.14 18.19 7.08
N ALA A 576 -22.24 19.40 6.54
CA ALA A 576 -22.88 19.69 5.25
C ALA A 576 -22.08 19.17 4.04
N LEU A 577 -20.78 18.91 4.17
CA LEU A 577 -19.98 18.24 3.14
C LEU A 577 -20.23 16.73 3.10
N LEU A 578 -20.68 16.14 4.21
CA LEU A 578 -20.89 14.70 4.36
C LEU A 578 -22.29 14.30 3.89
N ASP A 579 -22.48 14.13 2.58
CA ASP A 579 -23.78 13.73 2.02
C ASP A 579 -24.06 12.23 2.24
N CYS A 580 -24.92 11.93 3.22
CA CYS A 580 -25.35 10.57 3.51
C CYS A 580 -26.16 9.94 2.37
N ASN A 581 -26.89 10.72 1.57
CA ASN A 581 -27.70 10.17 0.47
C ASN A 581 -26.79 9.69 -0.66
N GLU A 582 -25.75 10.46 -1.00
CA GLU A 582 -24.76 10.06 -2.01
C GLU A 582 -23.99 8.81 -1.55
N TYR A 583 -23.50 8.78 -0.31
CA TYR A 583 -22.83 7.58 0.25
C TYR A 583 -23.75 6.35 0.25
N ASN A 584 -24.99 6.50 0.72
CA ASN A 584 -25.97 5.42 0.76
C ASN A 584 -26.28 4.88 -0.64
N SER A 585 -26.43 5.77 -1.63
CA SER A 585 -26.70 5.40 -3.03
C SER A 585 -25.57 4.56 -3.63
N ILE A 586 -24.30 4.90 -3.35
CA ILE A 586 -23.14 4.13 -3.81
C ILE A 586 -23.15 2.74 -3.15
N CYS A 587 -23.37 2.68 -1.83
CA CYS A 587 -23.49 1.40 -1.12
C CYS A 587 -24.66 0.55 -1.63
N ASP A 588 -25.80 1.17 -1.94
CA ASP A 588 -26.98 0.50 -2.50
C ASP A 588 -26.71 -0.07 -3.89
N GLU A 589 -26.00 0.66 -4.75
CA GLU A 589 -25.61 0.17 -6.07
C GLU A 589 -24.73 -1.09 -5.96
N ILE A 590 -23.72 -1.05 -5.08
CA ILE A 590 -22.84 -2.20 -4.83
C ILE A 590 -23.64 -3.37 -4.25
N CYS A 591 -24.48 -3.13 -3.24
CA CYS A 591 -25.34 -4.17 -2.67
C CYS A 591 -26.31 -4.76 -3.70
N ASN A 592 -26.88 -3.96 -4.59
CA ASN A 592 -27.76 -4.42 -5.65
C ASN A 592 -27.00 -5.31 -6.64
N LEU A 593 -25.76 -4.94 -6.99
CA LEU A 593 -24.90 -5.77 -7.82
C LEU A 593 -24.55 -7.11 -7.13
N LEU A 594 -24.25 -7.10 -5.83
CA LEU A 594 -23.93 -8.30 -5.05
C LEU A 594 -25.15 -9.22 -4.78
N LYS A 595 -26.37 -8.68 -4.80
CA LYS A 595 -27.61 -9.44 -4.54
C LYS A 595 -28.14 -10.21 -5.76
N GLN A 596 -27.59 -9.99 -6.96
CA GLN A 596 -28.04 -10.68 -8.16
C GLN A 596 -27.63 -12.16 -8.16
N ASP A 597 -28.45 -12.99 -8.80
CA ASP A 597 -28.18 -14.43 -8.93
C ASP A 597 -26.93 -14.65 -9.79
N VAL A 598 -26.04 -15.51 -9.32
CA VAL A 598 -24.82 -15.94 -10.00
C VAL A 598 -24.72 -17.46 -9.93
N LYS A 599 -24.39 -18.09 -11.06
CA LYS A 599 -24.40 -19.55 -11.21
C LYS A 599 -23.03 -20.14 -11.41
N THR A 600 -22.09 -19.35 -11.92
CA THR A 600 -20.74 -19.82 -12.24
C THR A 600 -19.68 -19.01 -11.50
N ARG A 601 -18.47 -19.58 -11.40
CA ARG A 601 -17.31 -18.84 -10.86
C ARG A 601 -17.00 -17.59 -11.68
N ASN A 602 -17.16 -17.68 -12.99
CA ASN A 602 -16.89 -16.58 -13.91
C ASN A 602 -17.87 -15.42 -13.70
N GLU A 603 -19.17 -15.70 -13.59
CA GLU A 603 -20.19 -14.67 -13.35
C GLU A 603 -19.93 -13.89 -12.06
N LEU A 604 -19.60 -14.59 -10.96
CA LEU A 604 -19.27 -13.92 -9.71
C LEU A 604 -17.94 -13.16 -9.78
N CYS A 605 -16.94 -13.69 -10.47
CA CYS A 605 -15.67 -12.99 -10.69
C CYS A 605 -15.90 -11.69 -11.47
N LEU A 606 -16.55 -11.74 -12.63
CA LEU A 606 -16.89 -10.57 -13.44
C LEU A 606 -17.72 -9.55 -12.65
N ARG A 607 -18.68 -10.01 -11.84
CA ARG A 607 -19.47 -9.14 -10.97
C ARG A 607 -18.61 -8.33 -9.99
N MET A 608 -17.66 -8.99 -9.33
CA MET A 608 -16.74 -8.31 -8.41
C MET A 608 -15.87 -7.29 -9.16
N GLN A 609 -15.48 -7.59 -10.39
CA GLN A 609 -14.74 -6.63 -11.23
C GLN A 609 -15.57 -5.43 -11.64
N ASP A 610 -16.84 -5.61 -12.01
CA ASP A 610 -17.73 -4.50 -12.35
C ASP A 610 -17.84 -3.52 -11.17
N ILE A 611 -17.90 -4.05 -9.94
CA ILE A 611 -17.88 -3.24 -8.71
C ILE A 611 -16.55 -2.50 -8.55
N CYS A 612 -15.42 -3.17 -8.78
CA CYS A 612 -14.10 -2.53 -8.73
C CYS A 612 -13.94 -1.45 -9.80
N VAL A 613 -14.41 -1.67 -11.03
CA VAL A 613 -14.39 -0.68 -12.11
C VAL A 613 -15.29 0.50 -11.78
N PHE A 614 -16.48 0.25 -11.23
CA PHE A 614 -17.38 1.30 -10.75
C PHE A 614 -16.70 2.18 -9.70
N LEU A 615 -16.08 1.59 -8.68
CA LEU A 615 -15.33 2.33 -7.64
C LEU A 615 -14.12 3.07 -8.23
N TYR A 616 -13.36 2.42 -9.12
CA TYR A 616 -12.22 2.99 -9.83
C TYR A 616 -12.59 4.25 -10.61
N ASP A 617 -13.69 4.20 -11.37
CA ASP A 617 -14.18 5.33 -12.14
C ASP A 617 -14.62 6.49 -11.22
N LEU A 618 -15.21 6.18 -10.06
CA LEU A 618 -15.58 7.20 -9.07
C LEU A 618 -14.38 7.96 -8.49
N HIS A 619 -13.19 7.34 -8.36
CA HIS A 619 -11.96 8.03 -7.91
C HIS A 619 -11.56 9.19 -8.83
N SER A 620 -11.96 9.16 -10.09
CA SER A 620 -11.68 10.24 -11.06
C SER A 620 -12.75 11.35 -11.06
N THR A 621 -13.71 11.30 -10.13
CA THR A 621 -14.84 12.24 -10.04
C THR A 621 -14.89 12.92 -8.66
N ARG A 622 -15.91 13.78 -8.45
CA ARG A 622 -16.19 14.34 -7.12
C ARG A 622 -16.49 13.29 -6.04
N TYR A 623 -16.81 12.06 -6.44
CA TYR A 623 -17.15 10.97 -5.53
C TYR A 623 -15.93 10.20 -4.99
N ASN A 624 -14.70 10.64 -5.29
CA ASN A 624 -13.46 10.01 -4.84
C ASN A 624 -13.43 9.78 -3.32
N PHE A 625 -13.93 10.74 -2.53
CA PHE A 625 -14.04 10.58 -1.08
C PHE A 625 -14.81 9.31 -0.70
N TYR A 626 -15.99 9.11 -1.27
CA TYR A 626 -16.85 7.96 -0.96
C TYR A 626 -16.27 6.64 -1.48
N ALA A 627 -15.69 6.65 -2.69
CA ALA A 627 -15.04 5.45 -3.24
C ALA A 627 -13.88 4.98 -2.35
N SER A 628 -13.05 5.92 -1.89
CA SER A 628 -11.92 5.66 -0.97
C SER A 628 -12.36 5.16 0.41
N LEU A 629 -13.60 5.41 0.84
CA LEU A 629 -14.10 4.81 2.08
C LEU A 629 -14.36 3.31 1.90
N ILE A 630 -14.81 2.89 0.72
CA ILE A 630 -15.45 1.59 0.48
C ILE A 630 -14.47 0.55 -0.06
N ASP A 631 -13.61 0.95 -1.00
CA ASP A 631 -12.79 0.07 -1.84
C ASP A 631 -12.01 -0.98 -1.04
N GLY A 632 -11.23 -0.54 -0.04
CA GLY A 632 -10.30 -1.42 0.68
C GLY A 632 -11.00 -2.55 1.43
N SER A 633 -12.11 -2.26 2.12
CA SER A 633 -12.91 -3.28 2.81
C SER A 633 -13.57 -4.27 1.86
N VAL A 634 -14.15 -3.76 0.76
CA VAL A 634 -14.85 -4.60 -0.23
C VAL A 634 -13.85 -5.51 -0.93
N GLU A 635 -12.74 -4.97 -1.42
CA GLU A 635 -11.69 -5.76 -2.08
C GLU A 635 -11.06 -6.79 -1.14
N SER A 636 -10.81 -6.44 0.12
CA SER A 636 -10.28 -7.37 1.13
C SER A 636 -11.21 -8.57 1.35
N LEU A 637 -12.52 -8.35 1.38
CA LEU A 637 -13.49 -9.43 1.50
C LEU A 637 -13.68 -10.20 0.18
N PHE A 638 -13.53 -9.56 -0.99
CA PHE A 638 -13.47 -10.25 -2.28
C PHE A 638 -12.30 -11.25 -2.34
N VAL A 639 -11.16 -10.96 -1.71
CA VAL A 639 -10.08 -11.95 -1.56
C VAL A 639 -10.57 -13.21 -0.83
N MET A 640 -11.40 -13.06 0.21
CA MET A 640 -11.99 -14.20 0.93
C MET A 640 -13.05 -14.93 0.09
N VAL A 641 -13.82 -14.21 -0.74
CA VAL A 641 -14.73 -14.79 -1.74
C VAL A 641 -13.93 -15.66 -2.73
N MET A 642 -12.83 -15.13 -3.27
CA MET A 642 -11.94 -15.88 -4.17
C MET A 642 -11.37 -17.14 -3.52
N ASN A 643 -10.87 -17.05 -2.29
CA ASN A 643 -10.39 -18.23 -1.57
C ASN A 643 -11.47 -19.31 -1.44
N THR A 644 -12.72 -18.91 -1.19
CA THR A 644 -13.85 -19.83 -1.11
C THR A 644 -14.14 -20.48 -2.47
N LEU A 645 -14.19 -19.69 -3.55
CA LEU A 645 -14.48 -20.16 -4.91
C LEU A 645 -13.48 -21.22 -5.42
N TYR A 646 -12.20 -21.09 -5.06
CA TYR A 646 -11.12 -21.95 -5.57
C TYR A 646 -10.59 -22.97 -4.55
N THR A 647 -11.33 -23.20 -3.47
CA THR A 647 -11.05 -24.31 -2.53
C THR A 647 -12.13 -25.37 -2.50
N ILE A 648 -13.23 -25.19 -3.25
CA ILE A 648 -14.31 -26.16 -3.41
C ILE A 648 -14.38 -26.59 -4.87
N GLU A 649 -14.45 -27.91 -5.11
CA GLU A 649 -14.38 -28.51 -6.45
C GLU A 649 -15.70 -28.36 -7.21
N ASP A 650 -16.83 -28.75 -6.60
CA ASP A 650 -18.15 -28.58 -7.20
C ASP A 650 -18.50 -27.09 -7.36
N GLU A 651 -18.92 -26.68 -8.55
CA GLU A 651 -19.16 -25.27 -8.86
C GLU A 651 -20.35 -24.70 -8.10
N ALA A 652 -21.46 -25.43 -8.03
CA ALA A 652 -22.66 -24.95 -7.35
C ALA A 652 -22.42 -24.81 -5.84
N GLU A 653 -21.70 -25.76 -5.24
CA GLU A 653 -21.26 -25.68 -3.85
C GLU A 653 -20.29 -24.50 -3.63
N ALA A 654 -19.31 -24.31 -4.52
CA ALA A 654 -18.33 -23.23 -4.43
C ALA A 654 -19.00 -21.85 -4.51
N VAL A 655 -19.89 -21.65 -5.49
CA VAL A 655 -20.64 -20.40 -5.66
C VAL A 655 -21.59 -20.19 -4.47
N GLY A 656 -22.31 -21.23 -4.03
CA GLY A 656 -23.19 -21.13 -2.86
C GLY A 656 -22.45 -20.73 -1.58
N ALA A 657 -21.27 -21.31 -1.34
CA ALA A 657 -20.40 -20.94 -0.20
C ALA A 657 -19.82 -19.53 -0.37
N ALA A 658 -19.37 -19.15 -1.57
CA ALA A 658 -18.86 -17.81 -1.86
C ALA A 658 -19.94 -16.73 -1.63
N MET A 659 -21.20 -17.01 -1.98
CA MET A 659 -22.31 -16.10 -1.72
C MET A 659 -22.61 -15.92 -0.22
N GLN A 660 -22.25 -16.88 0.64
CA GLN A 660 -22.27 -16.66 2.09
C GLN A 660 -21.25 -15.62 2.51
N VAL A 661 -20.04 -15.62 1.94
CA VAL A 661 -19.04 -14.58 2.20
C VAL A 661 -19.53 -13.22 1.67
N VAL A 662 -20.08 -13.17 0.45
CA VAL A 662 -20.67 -11.95 -0.14
C VAL A 662 -21.75 -11.34 0.76
N LYS A 663 -22.57 -12.16 1.42
CA LYS A 663 -23.59 -11.70 2.37
C LYS A 663 -23.01 -10.83 3.49
N ARG A 664 -21.78 -11.11 3.96
CA ARG A 664 -21.11 -10.32 5.01
C ARG A 664 -20.58 -8.98 4.47
N ILE A 665 -20.25 -8.91 3.18
CA ILE A 665 -19.91 -7.65 2.49
C ILE A 665 -21.14 -6.74 2.45
N ILE A 666 -22.30 -7.29 2.10
CA ILE A 666 -23.57 -6.56 2.10
C ILE A 666 -23.88 -6.02 3.51
N TYR A 667 -23.73 -6.84 4.54
CA TYR A 667 -23.95 -6.40 5.93
C TYR A 667 -22.97 -5.30 6.37
N LEU A 668 -21.69 -5.41 6.00
CA LEU A 668 -20.72 -4.34 6.24
C LEU A 668 -21.14 -3.04 5.56
N LEU A 669 -21.57 -3.09 4.29
CA LEU A 669 -22.02 -1.90 3.56
C LEU A 669 -23.29 -1.29 4.16
N GLU A 670 -24.28 -2.12 4.53
CA GLU A 670 -25.51 -1.69 5.18
C GLU A 670 -25.23 -1.02 6.54
N ASP A 671 -24.36 -1.62 7.36
CA ASP A 671 -23.94 -1.04 8.64
C ASP A 671 -23.14 0.24 8.44
N SER A 672 -22.27 0.30 7.42
CA SER A 672 -21.41 1.46 7.15
C SER A 672 -22.21 2.74 6.88
N LYS A 673 -23.45 2.63 6.36
CA LYS A 673 -24.35 3.78 6.18
C LYS A 673 -24.67 4.46 7.51
N ILE A 674 -24.88 3.66 8.55
CA ILE A 674 -25.13 4.16 9.91
C ILE A 674 -23.85 4.77 10.46
N LEU A 675 -22.69 4.12 10.29
CA LEU A 675 -21.41 4.64 10.76
C LEU A 675 -21.06 5.96 10.08
N PHE A 676 -21.25 6.07 8.76
CA PHE A 676 -21.05 7.30 8.00
C PHE A 676 -21.93 8.44 8.52
N SER A 677 -23.19 8.16 8.87
CA SER A 677 -24.10 9.16 9.42
C SER A 677 -23.62 9.75 10.77
N MET A 678 -22.72 9.06 11.48
CA MET A 678 -22.12 9.51 12.73
C MET A 678 -20.94 10.48 12.52
N LEU A 679 -20.39 10.63 11.31
CA LEU A 679 -19.31 11.58 11.06
C LEU A 679 -19.76 13.04 11.29
N PRO A 680 -18.89 13.94 11.79
CA PRO A 680 -17.50 13.72 12.17
C PRO A 680 -17.32 13.20 13.61
N ASP A 681 -18.36 12.70 14.27
CA ASP A 681 -18.28 12.20 15.65
C ASP A 681 -17.85 10.73 15.80
N TYR A 682 -17.49 10.05 14.71
CA TYR A 682 -16.98 8.68 14.73
C TYR A 682 -15.49 8.64 15.11
N ILE A 683 -15.17 9.14 16.31
CA ILE A 683 -13.80 9.20 16.84
C ILE A 683 -13.42 7.83 17.42
N GLN A 684 -12.21 7.34 17.15
CA GLN A 684 -11.75 6.06 17.69
C GLN A 684 -11.85 6.04 19.23
N SER A 685 -12.15 4.89 19.84
CA SER A 685 -12.60 4.71 21.24
C SER A 685 -13.97 5.32 21.59
N GLU A 686 -14.27 6.54 21.15
CA GLU A 686 -15.52 7.23 21.53
C GLU A 686 -16.74 6.69 20.77
N HIS A 687 -16.54 6.25 19.52
CA HIS A 687 -17.57 5.59 18.71
C HIS A 687 -18.19 4.38 19.42
N LEU A 688 -17.41 3.63 20.22
CA LEU A 688 -17.93 2.50 21.00
C LEU A 688 -19.07 2.92 21.92
N LYS A 689 -18.95 4.07 22.59
CA LYS A 689 -20.02 4.60 23.46
C LYS A 689 -21.26 4.98 22.66
N LYS A 690 -21.07 5.55 21.46
CA LYS A 690 -22.17 5.90 20.55
C LYS A 690 -22.89 4.65 20.00
N LEU A 691 -22.19 3.53 19.96
CA LEU A 691 -22.69 2.22 19.54
C LEU A 691 -23.15 1.34 20.71
N ASP A 692 -23.25 1.87 21.93
CA ASP A 692 -23.54 1.10 23.15
C ASP A 692 -22.66 -0.17 23.28
N TYR A 693 -21.37 0.02 22.98
CA TYR A 693 -20.33 -1.01 22.98
C TYR A 693 -20.69 -2.25 22.15
N THR A 694 -21.44 -2.05 21.06
CA THR A 694 -21.86 -3.11 20.14
C THR A 694 -21.17 -2.96 18.78
N ILE A 695 -20.45 -3.99 18.35
CA ILE A 695 -19.80 -4.03 17.02
C ILE A 695 -20.66 -4.84 16.07
N GLY A 696 -21.00 -4.25 14.91
CA GLY A 696 -22.00 -4.76 13.98
C GLY A 696 -23.43 -4.68 14.50
N PHE A 697 -24.38 -4.57 13.59
CA PHE A 697 -25.80 -4.65 13.91
C PHE A 697 -26.36 -6.06 13.75
N ASP A 698 -27.56 -6.28 14.27
CA ASP A 698 -28.26 -7.54 14.13
C ASP A 698 -28.84 -7.67 12.72
N HIS A 699 -28.32 -8.64 11.98
CA HIS A 699 -28.83 -9.11 10.70
C HIS A 699 -29.49 -10.49 10.84
N GLU A 700 -29.93 -11.07 9.73
CA GLU A 700 -30.64 -12.36 9.68
C GLU A 700 -29.83 -13.49 10.35
N ASP A 701 -28.58 -13.68 9.92
CA ASP A 701 -27.66 -14.75 10.39
C ASP A 701 -26.34 -14.20 10.95
N SER A 702 -26.29 -12.91 11.29
CA SER A 702 -25.14 -12.26 11.91
C SER A 702 -25.64 -11.39 13.07
N LYS A 703 -25.06 -11.53 14.27
CA LYS A 703 -25.48 -10.78 15.46
C LYS A 703 -24.41 -9.80 15.90
N GLY A 704 -24.85 -8.66 16.42
CA GLY A 704 -23.96 -7.65 16.98
C GLY A 704 -23.17 -8.19 18.17
N GLN A 705 -21.87 -7.87 18.22
CA GLN A 705 -20.97 -8.26 19.30
C GLN A 705 -21.08 -7.23 20.43
N ARG A 706 -21.87 -7.56 21.47
CA ARG A 706 -22.17 -6.67 22.59
C ARG A 706 -21.08 -6.68 23.66
N GLY A 707 -20.90 -5.55 24.34
CA GLY A 707 -19.99 -5.43 25.47
C GLY A 707 -18.51 -5.41 25.05
N PHE A 708 -18.23 -4.89 23.86
CA PHE A 708 -16.86 -4.66 23.41
C PHE A 708 -16.13 -3.75 24.40
N LYS A 709 -14.89 -4.08 24.74
CA LYS A 709 -14.11 -3.32 25.73
C LYS A 709 -13.07 -2.46 25.02
N GLU A 710 -13.00 -1.19 25.42
CA GLU A 710 -11.90 -0.32 25.04
C GLU A 710 -10.57 -1.00 25.40
N TRP A 711 -9.61 -0.93 24.47
CA TRP A 711 -8.26 -1.44 24.67
C TRP A 711 -7.27 -0.27 24.67
N TYR A 712 -6.36 -0.30 25.64
CA TYR A 712 -5.25 0.63 25.77
C TYR A 712 -3.97 -0.16 26.02
N LEU A 713 -2.82 0.44 25.73
CA LEU A 713 -1.51 -0.20 25.89
C LEU A 713 -1.21 -0.59 27.36
N PHE A 714 -1.72 0.20 28.31
CA PHE A 714 -1.58 -0.02 29.75
C PHE A 714 -2.95 -0.07 30.41
N ASP A 715 -3.14 -1.00 31.35
CA ASP A 715 -4.33 -1.00 32.20
C ASP A 715 -4.25 0.10 33.29
N ASP A 716 -5.37 0.39 33.96
CA ASP A 716 -5.45 1.46 34.97
C ASP A 716 -4.44 1.29 36.11
N LYS A 717 -4.10 0.05 36.49
CA LYS A 717 -3.14 -0.21 37.59
C LYS A 717 -1.72 0.05 37.13
N GLN A 718 -1.38 -0.38 35.91
CA GLN A 718 -0.08 -0.11 35.30
C GLN A 718 0.10 1.39 35.09
N LEU A 719 -0.93 2.08 34.59
CA LEU A 719 -0.89 3.52 34.40
C LEU A 719 -0.70 4.26 35.73
N ALA A 720 -1.40 3.85 36.79
CA ALA A 720 -1.24 4.42 38.13
C ALA A 720 0.17 4.21 38.69
N TYR A 721 0.75 3.02 38.47
CA TYR A 721 2.12 2.73 38.87
C TYR A 721 3.12 3.61 38.12
N LEU A 722 3.04 3.66 36.78
CA LEU A 722 3.93 4.47 35.94
C LEU A 722 3.85 5.96 36.31
N LYS A 723 2.64 6.48 36.51
CA LYS A 723 2.42 7.86 37.01
C LYS A 723 3.11 8.11 38.36
N GLY A 724 3.22 7.09 39.21
CA GLY A 724 3.95 7.16 40.49
C GLY A 724 5.48 7.13 40.35
N GLN A 725 6.02 6.50 39.30
CA GLN A 725 7.47 6.44 39.06
C GLN A 725 8.02 7.70 38.40
N VAL A 726 7.23 8.37 37.56
CA VAL A 726 7.67 9.57 36.84
C VAL A 726 7.87 10.74 37.82
N GLN A 727 9.15 11.07 38.03
CA GLN A 727 9.58 12.22 38.83
C GLN A 727 9.33 13.53 38.06
N PRO A 728 9.18 14.69 38.74
CA PRO A 728 9.15 15.97 38.04
C PRO A 728 10.36 16.15 37.13
N PHE A 729 10.15 16.70 35.94
CA PHE A 729 11.23 16.90 34.98
C PHE A 729 12.31 17.81 35.58
N MET A 730 13.54 17.32 35.64
CA MET A 730 14.71 18.11 36.02
C MET A 730 15.66 18.16 34.84
N LYS A 731 15.89 19.36 34.31
CA LYS A 731 16.94 19.57 33.32
C LYS A 731 18.29 19.30 33.97
N ILE A 732 19.04 18.35 33.45
CA ILE A 732 20.41 18.10 33.90
C ILE A 732 21.25 19.24 33.31
N THR A 733 21.69 20.15 34.18
CA THR A 733 22.63 21.21 33.81
C THR A 733 24.03 20.64 33.97
N GLY A 734 24.74 20.52 32.84
CA GLY A 734 26.15 20.12 32.78
C GLY A 734 27.08 21.31 32.87
#